data_AF-A0A929D9B9-F1
#
_entry.id   AF-A0A929D9B9-F1
#
_cell.length_a   1.000
_cell.length_b   1.000
_cell.length_c   1.000
_cell.angle_alpha   90.00
_cell.angle_beta   90.00
_cell.angle_gamma   90.00
#
_symmetry.space_group_name_H-M   'P 1'
#
loop_
_entity.id
_entity.type
_entity.pdbx_description
1 polymer ?
#
loop_
_entity_poly.entity_id
_entity_poly.type
_entity_poly.pdbx_seq_one_letter_code
_entity_poly.pdbx_strand_id
1 'polypeptide(L)'
;EWMILTVLPVIPPDLRPMVQLDGGRFATSDLNDLYRRVINRNNRLKRLLELGAPGVIVNNEKRMLQEAVDSLIDNSQRGKALSRRGRRQLKSLSDMLKGKKGRFRRNLLGKRVDYSGRSVIVVGPRLKLHQCGLPKTMALELYRPFVINKLVKYNYASNVKAGKRIIERERPEVWEVLEEVIKDRPVLLNRAPTLHRLGIQAFEPVLVEGKAIQIHPLVCSAFNADFDGDQMAVHVPLSQRAVEEARKLMLATHNLLRPADGQPVVGPTKDMCLGVYYLTMEDPSRAGEEPKPFVDLDEVELAYALGHVDLHTPIIVAHVYSRPDRRRKPVVTTVGRCIFNRVLPDELRFINRPMDKSALQELVEVCYRQSGEEVTTEVVDRVKNIGFEYATRSGVTIAISDLVIPPEKATILEETEKAVAEVDRQYRRGLLTEEEQYTRIIELWSRAREQVSEAVSKSLTPMGSVSIMAKSGASKGGFGPIAQLAGMRGLMADPSGRIISHPIRSNLREGLSGLEYFISTHGSRKGLADTAMRTANAGYLTRRLVDVAQDVVVNAHDCGTTAGTWVRTTDDVGGQSMSERLVGRIAAARVVHPKTGEVLVERNQEIDEDVATAIEEAAVEAVLVRSPMTCQLRQGICALCYGRDLGRGKMVAIGAAVGIVAAQSIGEPGTQLTLRTFHTGGVAHGGDITAGLPRVEEVFEARKKPKGEVPISEIGGVVHIVRSDDQRLVLVVDSEIVKFEHEIKRGWKILVEDGDEIKQGDPIVSWHDRRQIVAEGRGRVVREDRHITIVHERRDEREYKVSTTGRLMVEEGQRIEPGTQLVKGILNPRHILAVLGREATEQYMLSEVQKVYRSQGVNINDKHFETILRKLLSKVQVTESGDTELLPDELVDRLALEDVNREAVEAGGKPAKGWPVLLGLTKAALNTESFLSAASFQHTIRVLSGAAVEGKEDLLLGLKENVLLGKLIPAGTGYRGDSSADDPVEDYEGIPLESPAADETEEQDEEVDGLVFKHITEHRAQ
;
A
#
# COMPACT_ATOMS: atom_id res chain seq x y z
N GLU A 1 15.30 41.46 -14.07
CA GLU A 1 16.04 42.34 -13.13
C GLU A 1 15.97 41.88 -11.67
N TRP A 2 14.81 41.44 -11.15
CA TRP A 2 14.65 41.01 -9.73
C TRP A 2 15.49 39.79 -9.30
N MET A 3 16.04 39.01 -10.23
CA MET A 3 16.98 37.91 -9.90
C MET A 3 18.32 38.41 -9.35
N ILE A 4 18.67 39.68 -9.59
CA ILE A 4 19.87 40.33 -9.03
C ILE A 4 19.44 41.17 -7.83
N LEU A 5 19.72 40.68 -6.63
CA LEU A 5 19.31 41.34 -5.39
C LEU A 5 20.15 42.61 -5.12
N THR A 6 19.49 43.76 -5.08
CA THR A 6 20.09 45.04 -4.63
C THR A 6 19.84 45.31 -3.15
N VAL A 7 18.78 44.72 -2.58
CA VAL A 7 18.38 44.84 -1.18
C VAL A 7 18.21 43.43 -0.60
N LEU A 8 18.82 43.17 0.55
CA LEU A 8 18.72 41.89 1.26
C LEU A 8 17.79 42.03 2.47
N PRO A 9 16.62 41.35 2.50
CA PRO A 9 15.74 41.37 3.67
C PRO A 9 16.38 40.64 4.86
N VAL A 10 16.08 41.11 6.07
CA VAL A 10 16.57 40.53 7.32
C VAL A 10 15.41 39.93 8.10
N ILE A 11 15.51 38.64 8.43
CA ILE A 11 14.46 37.93 9.19
C ILE A 11 14.28 38.54 10.61
N PRO A 12 13.04 38.60 11.14
CA PRO A 12 12.77 39.13 12.48
C PRO A 12 13.60 38.46 13.59
N PRO A 13 14.03 39.20 14.64
CA PRO A 13 14.83 38.66 15.74
C PRO A 13 14.22 37.45 16.45
N ASP A 14 12.90 37.37 16.58
CA ASP A 14 12.20 36.26 17.26
C ASP A 14 12.39 34.92 16.56
N LEU A 15 12.61 34.93 15.24
CA LEU A 15 12.92 33.74 14.44
C LEU A 15 14.42 33.38 14.47
N ARG A 16 15.26 34.21 15.11
CA ARG A 16 16.70 34.02 15.32
C ARG A 16 17.10 34.41 16.75
N PRO A 17 16.50 33.78 17.78
CA PRO A 17 16.60 34.25 19.15
C PRO A 17 18.03 34.16 19.69
N MET A 18 18.32 35.04 20.64
CA MET A 18 19.49 34.95 21.53
C MET A 18 18.99 34.66 22.93
N VAL A 19 19.18 33.42 23.39
CA VAL A 19 18.67 32.96 24.68
C VAL A 19 19.82 32.94 25.68
N GLN A 20 19.60 33.53 26.84
CA GLN A 20 20.54 33.42 27.95
C GLN A 20 20.44 32.02 28.55
N LEU A 21 21.57 31.32 28.61
CA LEU A 21 21.73 30.04 29.30
C LEU A 21 22.23 30.28 30.72
N ASP A 22 22.02 29.29 31.58
CA ASP A 22 22.57 29.26 32.94
C ASP A 22 24.11 29.50 32.90
N GLY A 23 24.58 30.41 33.75
CA GLY A 23 25.99 30.82 33.79
C GLY A 23 26.37 32.00 32.87
N GLY A 24 25.40 32.82 32.45
CA GLY A 24 25.64 34.09 31.73
C GLY A 24 26.12 33.93 30.29
N ARG A 25 26.06 32.71 29.74
CA ARG A 25 26.37 32.43 28.33
C ARG A 25 25.15 32.70 27.46
N PHE A 26 25.34 33.19 26.25
CA PHE A 26 24.26 33.33 25.27
C PHE A 26 24.34 32.24 24.22
N ALA A 27 23.22 31.55 23.99
CA ALA A 27 23.01 30.72 22.82
C ALA A 27 22.45 31.57 21.69
N THR A 28 23.20 31.68 20.60
CA THR A 28 22.80 32.48 19.43
C THR A 28 22.47 31.57 18.26
N SER A 29 21.41 31.90 17.50
CA SER A 29 21.12 31.24 16.23
C SER A 29 22.28 31.38 15.23
N ASP A 30 22.56 30.32 14.46
CA ASP A 30 23.58 30.30 13.40
C ASP A 30 23.35 31.42 12.34
N LEU A 31 22.10 31.82 12.13
CA LEU A 31 21.75 32.91 11.21
C LEU A 31 22.33 34.26 11.64
N ASN A 32 22.40 34.54 12.94
CA ASN A 32 22.95 35.81 13.44
C ASN A 32 24.43 35.95 13.05
N ASP A 33 25.17 34.84 13.04
CA ASP A 33 26.56 34.82 12.59
C ASP A 33 26.69 35.07 11.09
N LEU A 34 25.79 34.51 10.29
CA LEU A 34 25.77 34.71 8.83
C LEU A 34 25.39 36.15 8.47
N TYR A 35 24.33 36.71 9.06
CA TYR A 35 23.96 38.11 8.88
C TYR A 35 25.08 39.07 9.28
N ARG A 36 25.74 38.83 10.42
CA ARG A 36 26.87 39.65 10.87
C ARG A 36 28.02 39.66 9.86
N ARG A 37 28.31 38.53 9.19
CA ARG A 37 29.33 38.48 8.13
C ARG A 37 28.94 39.37 6.95
N VAL A 38 27.70 39.26 6.46
CA VAL A 38 27.19 40.08 5.35
C VAL A 38 27.25 41.57 5.70
N ILE A 39 26.74 41.96 6.86
CA ILE A 39 26.71 43.37 7.32
C ILE A 39 28.13 43.93 7.40
N ASN A 40 29.06 43.20 8.00
CA ASN A 40 30.45 43.66 8.13
C ASN A 40 31.14 43.81 6.77
N ARG A 41 30.91 42.89 5.83
CA ARG A 41 31.45 42.95 4.46
C ARG A 41 30.85 44.11 3.67
N ASN A 42 29.54 44.32 3.79
CA ASN A 42 28.86 45.43 3.12
C ASN A 42 29.35 46.79 3.63
N ASN A 43 29.46 46.95 4.96
CA ASN A 43 29.98 48.17 5.56
C ASN A 43 31.44 48.43 5.17
N ARG A 44 32.26 47.38 5.03
CA ARG A 44 33.64 47.50 4.55
C ARG A 44 33.71 47.92 3.08
N LEU A 45 32.90 47.31 2.22
CA LEU A 45 32.81 47.67 0.81
C LEU A 45 32.37 49.12 0.64
N LYS A 46 31.36 49.56 1.39
CA LYS A 46 30.88 50.95 1.38
C LYS A 46 32.00 51.93 1.73
N ARG A 47 32.75 51.67 2.80
CA ARG A 47 33.92 52.49 3.19
C ARG A 47 35.01 52.50 2.12
N LEU A 48 35.29 51.37 1.46
CA LEU A 48 36.31 51.30 0.40
C LEU A 48 35.92 52.13 -0.84
N LEU A 49 34.62 52.17 -1.16
CA LEU A 49 34.09 53.00 -2.24
C LEU A 49 34.18 54.48 -1.88
N GLU A 50 33.81 54.86 -0.65
CA GLU A 50 33.92 56.24 -0.14
C GLU A 50 35.36 56.75 -0.14
N LEU A 51 36.34 55.88 0.13
CA LEU A 51 37.76 56.22 0.17
C LEU A 51 38.46 56.20 -1.21
N GLY A 52 37.75 55.87 -2.30
CA GLY A 52 38.34 55.79 -3.64
C GLY A 52 39.39 54.68 -3.80
N ALA A 53 39.20 53.54 -3.12
CA ALA A 53 40.17 52.44 -3.14
C ALA A 53 40.38 51.84 -4.55
N PRO A 54 41.57 51.30 -4.87
CA PRO A 54 41.85 50.67 -6.16
C PRO A 54 40.85 49.58 -6.55
N GLY A 55 40.55 49.48 -7.86
CA GLY A 55 39.57 48.56 -8.40
C GLY A 55 39.78 47.09 -8.03
N VAL A 56 41.04 46.65 -7.87
CA VAL A 56 41.37 45.29 -7.43
C VAL A 56 40.82 44.97 -6.04
N ILE A 57 40.95 45.92 -5.10
CA ILE A 57 40.49 45.75 -3.71
C ILE A 57 38.96 45.76 -3.66
N VAL A 58 38.33 46.68 -4.40
CA VAL A 58 36.88 46.76 -4.52
C VAL A 58 36.31 45.47 -5.12
N ASN A 59 36.91 44.95 -6.19
CA ASN A 59 36.46 43.71 -6.82
C ASN A 59 36.61 42.50 -5.90
N ASN A 60 37.70 42.44 -5.12
CA ASN A 60 37.86 41.38 -4.13
C ASN A 60 36.79 41.48 -3.02
N GLU A 61 36.52 42.66 -2.47
CA GLU A 61 35.50 42.80 -1.43
C GLU A 61 34.08 42.57 -1.95
N LYS A 62 33.78 42.93 -3.21
CA LYS A 62 32.54 42.54 -3.91
C LYS A 62 32.39 41.02 -3.97
N ARG A 63 33.45 40.28 -4.35
CA ARG A 63 33.45 38.80 -4.33
C ARG A 63 33.21 38.26 -2.92
N MET A 64 33.89 38.80 -1.91
CA MET A 64 33.71 38.35 -0.52
C MET A 64 32.29 38.63 0.01
N LEU A 65 31.67 39.74 -0.39
CA LEU A 65 30.28 40.05 -0.07
C LEU A 65 29.35 39.04 -0.75
N GLN A 66 29.56 38.74 -2.03
CA GLN A 66 28.79 37.72 -2.75
C GLN A 66 28.88 36.36 -2.05
N GLU A 67 30.08 35.91 -1.68
CA GLU A 67 30.28 34.65 -0.95
C GLU A 67 29.57 34.63 0.42
N ALA A 68 29.54 35.78 1.12
CA ALA A 68 28.84 35.90 2.40
C ALA A 68 27.32 35.83 2.23
N VAL A 69 26.78 36.45 1.18
CA VAL A 69 25.35 36.39 0.83
C VAL A 69 24.97 34.98 0.38
N ASP A 70 25.78 34.35 -0.48
CA ASP A 70 25.59 32.96 -0.91
C ASP A 70 25.56 32.03 0.30
N SER A 71 26.49 32.20 1.26
CA SER A 71 26.55 31.39 2.50
C SER A 71 25.33 31.60 3.41
N LEU A 72 24.73 32.79 3.42
CA LEU A 72 23.51 33.08 4.19
C LEU A 72 22.29 32.39 3.58
N ILE A 73 22.17 32.42 2.24
CA ILE A 73 21.05 31.83 1.51
C ILE A 73 21.18 30.31 1.46
N ASP A 74 22.30 29.77 0.96
CA ASP A 74 22.60 28.34 0.91
C ASP A 74 24.10 28.06 1.12
N ASN A 75 24.45 27.65 2.34
CA ASN A 75 25.82 27.34 2.75
C ASN A 75 26.36 26.00 2.20
N SER A 76 25.60 25.28 1.37
CA SER A 76 25.98 23.96 0.86
C SER A 76 26.60 23.97 -0.54
N GLN A 77 26.38 25.01 -1.35
CA GLN A 77 26.81 25.02 -2.76
C GLN A 77 28.19 25.63 -3.00
N ARG A 78 28.57 26.68 -2.27
CA ARG A 78 29.84 27.41 -2.44
C ARG A 78 30.50 27.67 -1.08
N GLY A 79 31.84 27.61 -1.02
CA GLY A 79 32.68 27.97 0.14
C GLY A 79 32.06 27.80 1.53
N LYS A 80 32.24 26.65 2.18
CA LYS A 80 31.55 26.31 3.45
C LYS A 80 31.89 27.27 4.59
N ALA A 81 30.91 28.06 5.03
CA ALA A 81 31.03 28.88 6.23
C ALA A 81 31.01 28.01 7.49
N LEU A 82 32.16 27.93 8.18
CA LEU A 82 32.33 27.22 9.44
C LEU A 82 32.11 28.13 10.65
N SER A 83 31.65 27.55 11.76
CA SER A 83 31.55 28.24 13.04
C SER A 83 32.93 28.58 13.62
N ARG A 84 33.01 29.67 14.39
CA ARG A 84 34.26 30.13 15.05
C ARG A 84 34.70 29.22 16.20
N ARG A 85 33.76 28.58 16.91
CA ARG A 85 34.03 27.79 18.13
C ARG A 85 34.05 26.28 17.92
N GLY A 86 33.78 25.81 16.70
CA GLY A 86 33.85 24.41 16.34
C GLY A 86 33.76 24.23 14.83
N ARG A 87 34.40 23.20 14.28
CA ARG A 87 34.41 22.90 12.83
C ARG A 87 33.02 22.49 12.27
N ARG A 88 31.92 22.89 12.91
CA ARG A 88 30.54 22.68 12.46
C ARG A 88 30.17 23.73 11.41
N GLN A 89 29.48 23.30 10.36
CA GLN A 89 28.87 24.20 9.36
C GLN A 89 27.70 24.97 9.98
N LEU A 90 27.65 26.27 9.67
CA LEU A 90 26.52 27.12 10.06
C LEU A 90 25.30 26.77 9.22
N LYS A 91 24.12 26.75 9.83
CA LYS A 91 22.86 26.52 9.11
C LYS A 91 22.42 27.79 8.38
N SER A 92 22.20 27.67 7.08
CA SER A 92 21.66 28.73 6.21
C SER A 92 20.13 28.81 6.24
N LEU A 93 19.56 29.82 5.56
CA LEU A 93 18.11 29.93 5.37
C LEU A 93 17.55 28.71 4.62
N SER A 94 18.26 28.24 3.59
CA SER A 94 17.87 27.03 2.85
C SER A 94 17.86 25.79 3.75
N ASP A 95 18.83 25.64 4.66
CA ASP A 95 18.89 24.52 5.62
C ASP A 95 17.74 24.53 6.64
N MET A 96 17.15 25.70 6.90
CA MET A 96 15.95 25.79 7.73
C MET A 96 14.71 25.29 6.99
N LEU A 97 14.68 25.34 5.66
CA LEU A 97 13.56 24.87 4.84
C LEU A 97 13.73 23.40 4.41
N LYS A 98 14.92 23.01 3.97
CA LYS A 98 15.20 21.71 3.35
C LYS A 98 15.60 20.61 4.34
N GLY A 99 15.46 19.36 3.90
CA GLY A 99 15.93 18.18 4.63
C GLY A 99 15.02 17.72 5.78
N LYS A 100 15.42 16.66 6.49
CA LYS A 100 14.60 16.05 7.57
C LYS A 100 14.36 16.99 8.75
N LYS A 101 15.29 17.89 9.05
CA LYS A 101 15.18 18.88 10.14
C LYS A 101 14.59 20.22 9.69
N GLY A 102 14.28 20.36 8.40
CA GLY A 102 13.70 21.58 7.83
C GLY A 102 12.23 21.77 8.18
N ARG A 103 11.73 22.99 7.99
CA ARG A 103 10.40 23.45 8.43
C ARG A 103 9.26 22.62 7.84
N PHE A 104 9.28 22.35 6.54
CA PHE A 104 8.26 21.55 5.85
C PHE A 104 8.04 20.18 6.49
N ARG A 105 9.12 19.47 6.85
CA ARG A 105 9.04 18.10 7.36
C ARG A 105 8.90 18.01 8.87
N ARG A 106 9.68 18.79 9.62
CA ARG A 106 9.78 18.63 11.08
C ARG A 106 8.73 19.41 11.86
N ASN A 107 8.29 20.55 11.34
CA ASN A 107 7.47 21.51 12.10
C ASN A 107 6.08 21.70 11.51
N LEU A 108 5.90 21.52 10.20
CA LEU A 108 4.60 21.68 9.55
C LEU A 108 3.83 20.35 9.47
N LEU A 109 4.47 19.26 9.05
CA LEU A 109 3.83 17.94 8.97
C LEU A 109 3.92 17.15 10.27
N GLY A 110 5.10 17.12 10.91
CA GLY A 110 5.25 16.63 12.27
C GLY A 110 5.10 17.77 13.27
N LYS A 111 4.25 17.62 14.29
CA LYS A 111 4.13 18.59 15.39
C LYS A 111 4.15 17.87 16.72
N ARG A 112 4.67 18.55 17.75
CA ARG A 112 4.39 18.15 19.13
C ARG A 112 2.99 18.63 19.47
N VAL A 113 2.22 17.77 20.11
CA VAL A 113 0.80 18.01 20.39
C VAL A 113 0.61 17.92 21.90
N ASP A 114 -0.07 18.91 22.47
CA ASP A 114 -0.48 18.91 23.87
C ASP A 114 -1.65 17.92 24.07
N TYR A 115 -2.11 17.71 25.31
CA TYR A 115 -3.17 16.73 25.62
C TYR A 115 -2.87 15.32 25.10
N SER A 116 -1.59 14.94 25.19
CA SER A 116 -1.10 13.62 24.80
C SER A 116 -0.21 12.99 25.86
N GLY A 117 -0.20 11.67 25.91
CA GLY A 117 0.57 10.87 26.85
C GLY A 117 1.10 9.61 26.18
N ARG A 118 2.06 8.92 26.83
CA ARG A 118 2.56 7.62 26.37
C ARG A 118 2.84 6.73 27.57
N SER A 119 2.47 5.45 27.47
CA SER A 119 2.90 4.44 28.42
C SER A 119 3.05 3.07 27.76
N VAL A 120 3.61 2.13 28.51
CA VAL A 120 3.69 0.71 28.14
C VAL A 120 2.29 0.11 28.11
N ILE A 121 2.05 -0.79 27.17
CA ILE A 121 0.78 -1.51 27.04
C ILE A 121 0.80 -2.85 27.76
N VAL A 122 -0.34 -3.24 28.31
CA VAL A 122 -0.60 -4.56 28.89
C VAL A 122 -1.94 -5.08 28.41
N VAL A 123 -2.15 -6.38 28.52
CA VAL A 123 -3.40 -7.03 28.08
C VAL A 123 -4.55 -6.69 29.03
N GLY A 124 -5.69 -6.26 28.47
CA GLY A 124 -6.96 -6.08 29.18
C GLY A 124 -8.02 -7.07 28.70
N PRO A 125 -7.99 -8.34 29.14
CA PRO A 125 -8.86 -9.39 28.58
C PRO A 125 -10.35 -9.20 28.90
N ARG A 126 -10.66 -8.46 29.98
CA ARG A 126 -12.03 -8.15 30.42
C ARG A 126 -12.62 -6.91 29.77
N LEU A 127 -11.82 -6.12 29.06
CA LEU A 127 -12.31 -4.96 28.33
C LEU A 127 -13.24 -5.41 27.19
N LYS A 128 -14.21 -4.57 26.84
CA LYS A 128 -14.97 -4.70 25.58
C LYS A 128 -14.15 -4.14 24.41
N LEU A 129 -14.50 -4.50 23.18
CA LEU A 129 -13.74 -4.09 21.99
C LEU A 129 -13.56 -2.56 21.86
N HIS A 130 -14.58 -1.76 22.23
CA HIS A 130 -14.53 -0.30 22.17
C HIS A 130 -13.81 0.36 23.35
N GLN A 131 -13.36 -0.40 24.35
CA GLN A 131 -12.81 0.15 25.59
C GLN A 131 -11.28 0.03 25.66
N CYS A 132 -10.65 1.00 26.34
CA CYS A 132 -9.24 0.91 26.74
C CYS A 132 -9.07 1.27 28.22
N GLY A 133 -8.12 0.64 28.91
CA GLY A 133 -7.80 1.00 30.29
C GLY A 133 -6.78 2.14 30.35
N LEU A 134 -7.15 3.27 30.95
CA LEU A 134 -6.24 4.39 31.21
C LEU A 134 -5.84 4.48 32.67
N PRO A 135 -4.53 4.58 32.99
CA PRO A 135 -4.05 4.85 34.33
C PRO A 135 -4.68 6.11 34.92
N LYS A 136 -5.16 6.03 36.16
CA LYS A 136 -5.76 7.16 36.89
C LYS A 136 -4.94 8.45 36.85
N THR A 137 -3.63 8.34 37.11
CA THR A 137 -2.71 9.50 37.10
C THR A 137 -2.55 10.11 35.70
N MET A 138 -2.49 9.27 34.66
CA MET A 138 -2.44 9.75 33.28
C MET A 138 -3.74 10.43 32.86
N ALA A 139 -4.89 9.81 33.17
CA ALA A 139 -6.19 10.38 32.87
C ALA A 139 -6.39 11.74 33.56
N LEU A 140 -6.00 11.86 34.83
CA LEU A 140 -6.09 13.12 35.56
C LEU A 140 -5.31 14.26 34.89
N GLU A 141 -4.10 13.98 34.37
CA GLU A 141 -3.31 14.99 33.65
C GLU A 141 -3.90 15.34 32.28
N LEU A 142 -4.32 14.34 31.51
CA LEU A 142 -4.87 14.54 30.17
C LEU A 142 -6.19 15.32 30.20
N TYR A 143 -7.03 15.06 31.21
CA TYR A 143 -8.34 15.68 31.36
C TYR A 143 -8.35 16.86 32.34
N ARG A 144 -7.18 17.29 32.83
CA ARG A 144 -7.02 18.30 33.89
C ARG A 144 -7.91 19.54 33.71
N PRO A 145 -7.98 20.20 32.53
CA PRO A 145 -8.82 21.39 32.37
C PRO A 145 -10.31 21.11 32.50
N PHE A 146 -10.77 19.96 32.01
CA PHE A 146 -12.18 19.55 32.08
C PHE A 146 -12.60 19.22 33.51
N VAL A 147 -11.72 18.55 34.26
CA VAL A 147 -11.94 18.25 35.68
C VAL A 147 -12.03 19.54 36.49
N ILE A 148 -11.13 20.51 36.26
CA ILE A 148 -11.20 21.82 36.94
C ILE A 148 -12.52 22.53 36.64
N ASN A 149 -12.98 22.51 35.39
CA ASN A 149 -14.24 23.14 35.00
C ASN A 149 -15.44 22.50 35.74
N LYS A 150 -15.55 21.17 35.74
CA LYS A 150 -16.63 20.48 36.48
C LYS A 150 -16.54 20.68 38.00
N LEU A 151 -15.34 20.70 38.59
CA LEU A 151 -15.16 20.99 40.03
C LEU A 151 -15.67 22.39 40.42
N VAL A 152 -15.48 23.38 39.55
CA VAL A 152 -16.04 24.72 39.75
C VAL A 152 -17.55 24.71 39.57
N LYS A 153 -18.05 24.03 38.52
CA LYS A 153 -19.50 23.91 38.24
C LYS A 153 -20.27 23.25 39.37
N TYR A 154 -19.70 22.25 40.04
CA TYR A 154 -20.30 21.56 41.19
C TYR A 154 -20.06 22.24 42.54
N ASN A 155 -19.47 23.45 42.55
CA ASN A 155 -19.14 24.20 43.77
C ASN A 155 -18.17 23.48 44.74
N TYR A 156 -17.44 22.45 44.29
CA TYR A 156 -16.33 21.88 45.04
C TYR A 156 -15.12 22.83 45.10
N ALA A 157 -14.96 23.67 44.08
CA ALA A 157 -13.92 24.70 43.99
C ALA A 157 -14.54 26.08 43.73
N SER A 158 -14.11 27.10 44.48
CA SER A 158 -14.58 28.47 44.25
C SER A 158 -13.97 29.14 43.01
N ASN A 159 -12.80 28.69 42.56
CA ASN A 159 -12.12 29.20 41.37
C ASN A 159 -11.12 28.19 40.81
N VAL A 160 -10.59 28.46 39.60
CA VAL A 160 -9.60 27.62 38.91
C VAL A 160 -8.35 27.34 39.76
N LYS A 161 -7.87 28.30 40.55
CA LYS A 161 -6.68 28.11 41.42
C LYS A 161 -6.99 27.17 42.59
N ALA A 162 -8.19 27.27 43.18
CA ALA A 162 -8.66 26.34 44.21
C ALA A 162 -8.83 24.94 43.63
N GLY A 163 -9.40 24.82 42.42
CA GLY A 163 -9.52 23.54 41.69
C GLY A 163 -8.15 22.88 41.45
N LYS A 164 -7.13 23.65 41.04
CA LYS A 164 -5.76 23.14 40.92
C LYS A 164 -5.22 22.56 42.23
N ARG A 165 -5.42 23.25 43.36
CA ARG A 165 -5.00 22.76 44.69
C ARG A 165 -5.75 21.50 45.13
N ILE A 166 -7.03 21.36 44.76
CA ILE A 166 -7.83 20.17 45.05
C ILE A 166 -7.29 18.96 44.26
N ILE A 167 -6.96 19.17 42.99
CA ILE A 167 -6.35 18.15 42.13
C ILE A 167 -4.96 17.74 42.64
N GLU A 168 -4.10 18.70 43.00
CA GLU A 168 -2.75 18.42 43.53
C GLU A 168 -2.77 17.65 44.86
N ARG A 169 -3.88 17.74 45.62
CA ARG A 169 -4.10 16.99 46.87
C ARG A 169 -4.81 15.66 46.64
N GLU A 170 -5.16 15.32 45.39
CA GLU A 170 -5.83 14.08 44.99
C GLU A 170 -7.06 13.73 45.85
N ARG A 171 -7.89 14.74 46.17
CA ARG A 171 -9.06 14.51 47.02
C ARG A 171 -10.09 13.57 46.35
N PRO A 172 -10.91 12.82 47.12
CA PRO A 172 -11.87 11.86 46.57
C PRO A 172 -12.82 12.41 45.50
N GLU A 173 -13.27 13.65 45.66
CA GLU A 173 -14.21 14.33 44.76
C GLU A 173 -13.63 14.50 43.34
N VAL A 174 -12.30 14.51 43.21
CA VAL A 174 -11.62 14.59 41.91
C VAL A 174 -11.87 13.33 41.08
N TRP A 175 -11.90 12.16 41.73
CA TRP A 175 -12.05 10.87 41.04
C TRP A 175 -13.48 10.66 40.53
N GLU A 176 -14.47 11.10 41.29
CA GLU A 176 -15.88 11.10 40.87
C GLU A 176 -16.08 11.98 39.62
N VAL A 177 -15.56 13.21 39.67
CA VAL A 177 -15.63 14.14 38.52
C VAL A 177 -14.84 13.61 37.32
N LEU A 178 -13.67 13.00 37.55
CA LEU A 178 -12.87 12.42 36.48
C LEU A 178 -13.63 11.28 35.78
N GLU A 179 -14.28 10.39 36.51
CA GLU A 179 -15.05 9.29 35.92
C GLU A 179 -16.22 9.79 35.06
N GLU A 180 -16.84 10.90 35.42
CA GLU A 180 -17.86 11.54 34.60
C GLU A 180 -17.27 12.16 33.32
N VAL A 181 -16.17 12.91 33.45
CA VAL A 181 -15.52 13.62 32.33
C VAL A 181 -15.00 12.66 31.25
N ILE A 182 -14.49 11.50 31.63
CA ILE A 182 -13.94 10.53 30.68
C ILE A 182 -15.03 9.82 29.85
N LYS A 183 -16.27 9.71 30.36
CA LYS A 183 -17.39 9.12 29.61
C LYS A 183 -17.85 10.05 28.49
N ASP A 184 -17.70 11.36 28.67
CA ASP A 184 -18.08 12.36 27.68
C ASP A 184 -17.17 12.35 26.43
N ARG A 185 -15.92 11.85 26.56
CA ARG A 185 -14.88 12.02 25.53
C ARG A 185 -14.03 10.77 25.33
N PRO A 186 -14.05 10.15 24.13
CA PRO A 186 -13.16 9.03 23.81
C PRO A 186 -11.71 9.50 23.76
N VAL A 187 -10.78 8.54 23.73
CA VAL A 187 -9.36 8.78 23.48
C VAL A 187 -8.90 8.12 22.20
N LEU A 188 -7.91 8.70 21.54
CA LEU A 188 -7.24 8.09 20.39
C LEU A 188 -5.97 7.39 20.86
N LEU A 189 -5.88 6.09 20.61
CA LEU A 189 -4.67 5.31 20.81
C LEU A 189 -3.89 5.22 19.50
N ASN A 190 -2.58 5.42 19.58
CA ASN A 190 -1.68 5.38 18.43
C ASN A 190 -0.44 4.53 18.74
N ARG A 191 -0.12 3.57 17.86
CA ARG A 191 1.17 2.85 17.87
C ARG A 191 2.07 3.38 16.75
N ALA A 192 3.25 3.87 17.14
CA ALA A 192 4.27 4.32 16.21
C ALA A 192 5.23 3.17 15.85
N PRO A 193 5.66 3.01 14.59
CA PRO A 193 5.28 3.79 13.41
C PRO A 193 3.90 3.42 12.85
N THR A 194 3.09 4.43 12.50
CA THR A 194 1.76 4.23 11.89
C THR A 194 1.91 3.97 10.38
N LEU A 195 1.78 2.71 9.97
CA LEU A 195 1.94 2.32 8.56
C LEU A 195 0.61 2.30 7.78
N HIS A 196 -0.50 2.15 8.49
CA HIS A 196 -1.85 2.08 7.95
C HIS A 196 -2.84 2.70 8.93
N ARG A 197 -4.05 3.02 8.45
CA ARG A 197 -5.06 3.75 9.22
C ARG A 197 -5.43 3.11 10.56
N LEU A 198 -5.46 1.77 10.66
CA LEU A 198 -5.83 1.06 11.89
C LEU A 198 -4.78 1.16 13.01
N GLY A 199 -3.59 1.72 12.71
CA GLY A 199 -2.61 2.06 13.74
C GLY A 199 -3.01 3.24 14.63
N ILE A 200 -4.13 3.91 14.33
CA ILE A 200 -4.79 4.90 15.17
C ILE A 200 -6.27 4.55 15.26
N GLN A 201 -6.79 4.34 16.47
CA GLN A 201 -8.21 4.05 16.71
C GLN A 201 -8.70 4.79 17.96
N ALA A 202 -10.01 5.05 18.00
CA ALA A 202 -10.68 5.63 19.14
C ALA A 202 -11.19 4.53 20.10
N PHE A 203 -11.14 4.82 21.40
CA PHE A 203 -11.62 3.96 22.47
C PHE A 203 -12.29 4.79 23.56
N GLU A 204 -13.20 4.18 24.28
CA GLU A 204 -13.74 4.71 25.52
C GLU A 204 -12.81 4.36 26.69
N PRO A 205 -12.31 5.37 27.41
CA PRO A 205 -11.40 5.15 28.53
C PRO A 205 -12.12 4.58 29.77
N VAL A 206 -11.53 3.55 30.36
CA VAL A 206 -11.90 2.98 31.66
C VAL A 206 -10.74 3.23 32.62
N LEU A 207 -11.01 3.79 33.81
CA LEU A 207 -9.96 4.03 34.80
C LEU A 207 -9.42 2.71 35.33
N VAL A 208 -8.10 2.56 35.26
CA VAL A 208 -7.39 1.40 35.82
C VAL A 208 -6.30 1.84 36.80
N GLU A 209 -6.01 0.95 37.74
CA GLU A 209 -4.88 1.13 38.65
C GLU A 209 -3.54 0.87 37.96
N GLY A 210 -2.47 1.47 38.48
CA GLY A 210 -1.12 1.34 37.96
C GLY A 210 -0.72 2.44 36.98
N LYS A 211 0.24 2.15 36.10
CA LYS A 211 0.84 3.12 35.16
C LYS A 211 0.79 2.68 33.70
N ALA A 212 0.33 1.45 33.43
CA ALA A 212 0.30 0.87 32.09
C ALA A 212 -1.08 1.02 31.44
N ILE A 213 -1.11 1.23 30.12
CA ILE A 213 -2.35 1.29 29.35
C ILE A 213 -2.82 -0.15 29.11
N GLN A 214 -4.08 -0.46 29.41
CA GLN A 214 -4.66 -1.75 29.06
C GLN A 214 -5.32 -1.66 27.69
N ILE A 215 -5.00 -2.60 26.80
CA ILE A 215 -5.62 -2.67 25.48
C ILE A 215 -6.35 -4.01 25.29
N HIS A 216 -7.39 -3.95 24.46
CA HIS A 216 -8.16 -5.12 24.09
C HIS A 216 -7.30 -6.10 23.25
N PRO A 217 -7.29 -7.42 23.53
CA PRO A 217 -6.40 -8.36 22.83
C PRO A 217 -6.69 -8.51 21.34
N LEU A 218 -7.94 -8.29 20.90
CA LEU A 218 -8.31 -8.40 19.48
C LEU A 218 -7.84 -7.23 18.62
N VAL A 219 -7.56 -6.06 19.20
CA VAL A 219 -7.03 -4.92 18.43
C VAL A 219 -5.51 -5.00 18.27
N CYS A 220 -4.84 -5.93 18.95
CA CYS A 220 -3.40 -6.12 18.83
C CYS A 220 -2.97 -6.49 17.41
N SER A 221 -3.79 -7.23 16.65
CA SER A 221 -3.54 -7.51 15.23
C SER A 221 -3.55 -6.23 14.40
N ALA A 222 -4.52 -5.35 14.65
CA ALA A 222 -4.68 -4.07 13.97
C ALA A 222 -3.53 -3.10 14.29
N PHE A 223 -3.09 -3.03 15.55
CA PHE A 223 -1.91 -2.22 15.91
C PHE A 223 -0.58 -2.90 15.57
N ASN A 224 -0.60 -4.18 15.21
CA ASN A 224 0.56 -5.06 15.11
C ASN A 224 1.41 -5.06 16.41
N ALA A 225 0.74 -5.00 17.57
CA ALA A 225 1.34 -4.76 18.88
C ALA A 225 1.58 -6.04 19.70
N ASP A 226 2.64 -6.01 20.49
CA ASP A 226 3.10 -7.06 21.40
C ASP A 226 3.06 -6.58 22.86
N PHE A 227 3.20 -7.51 23.81
CA PHE A 227 3.23 -7.20 25.25
C PHE A 227 4.63 -7.41 25.85
N ASP A 228 5.69 -7.06 25.12
CA ASP A 228 7.10 -7.24 25.52
C ASP A 228 7.80 -5.93 25.95
N GLY A 229 7.05 -4.83 26.08
CA GLY A 229 7.57 -3.51 26.42
C GLY A 229 7.15 -2.40 25.46
N ASP A 230 6.37 -2.74 24.44
CA ASP A 230 5.75 -1.81 23.51
C ASP A 230 4.99 -0.67 24.20
N GLN A 231 4.99 0.49 23.55
CA GLN A 231 4.38 1.70 24.06
C GLN A 231 3.37 2.27 23.07
N MET A 232 2.27 2.78 23.58
CA MET A 232 1.26 3.49 22.79
C MET A 232 1.09 4.91 23.30
N ALA A 233 0.84 5.81 22.35
CA ALA A 233 0.48 7.19 22.65
C ALA A 233 -1.04 7.34 22.75
N VAL A 234 -1.48 8.20 23.65
CA VAL A 234 -2.87 8.57 23.89
C VAL A 234 -3.04 10.04 23.49
N HIS A 235 -4.12 10.36 22.79
CA HIS A 235 -4.50 11.75 22.47
C HIS A 235 -5.97 11.99 22.83
N VAL A 236 -6.28 13.15 23.41
CA VAL A 236 -7.66 13.50 23.78
C VAL A 236 -8.25 14.50 22.76
N PRO A 237 -9.34 14.17 22.06
CA PRO A 237 -10.07 15.11 21.21
C PRO A 237 -10.76 16.19 22.05
N LEU A 238 -10.52 17.46 21.69
CA LEU A 238 -10.98 18.62 22.46
C LEU A 238 -12.26 19.25 21.90
N SER A 239 -12.35 19.46 20.58
CA SER A 239 -13.57 20.02 19.97
C SER A 239 -14.70 18.98 19.95
N GLN A 240 -15.94 19.45 20.00
CA GLN A 240 -17.11 18.56 19.96
C GLN A 240 -17.17 17.77 18.65
N ARG A 241 -16.85 18.40 17.52
CA ARG A 241 -16.76 17.72 16.22
C ARG A 241 -15.70 16.63 16.18
N ALA A 242 -14.52 16.85 16.79
CA ALA A 242 -13.50 15.80 16.86
C ALA A 242 -13.93 14.61 17.74
N VAL A 243 -14.75 14.86 18.77
CA VAL A 243 -15.34 13.80 19.60
C VAL A 243 -16.35 12.99 18.78
N GLU A 244 -17.21 13.65 18.00
CA GLU A 244 -18.19 13.00 17.14
C GLU A 244 -17.53 12.19 16.02
N GLU A 245 -16.51 12.76 15.36
CA GLU A 245 -15.70 12.07 14.35
C GLU A 245 -15.00 10.84 14.93
N ALA A 246 -14.41 10.97 16.13
CA ALA A 246 -13.78 9.84 16.81
C ALA A 246 -14.76 8.71 17.11
N ARG A 247 -15.99 9.03 17.55
CA ARG A 247 -17.02 8.02 17.86
C ARG A 247 -17.59 7.36 16.62
N LYS A 248 -17.93 8.14 15.58
CA LYS A 248 -18.60 7.62 14.37
C LYS A 248 -17.64 6.94 13.39
N LEU A 249 -16.41 7.44 13.25
CA LEU A 249 -15.48 6.95 12.22
C LEU A 249 -14.32 6.11 12.79
N MET A 250 -13.78 6.50 13.95
CA MET A 250 -12.51 5.95 14.43
C MET A 250 -12.66 4.87 15.52
N LEU A 251 -13.86 4.66 16.06
CA LEU A 251 -14.09 3.67 17.11
C LEU A 251 -13.66 2.28 16.62
N ALA A 252 -13.06 1.49 17.51
CA ALA A 252 -12.55 0.17 17.15
C ALA A 252 -13.64 -0.80 16.66
N THR A 253 -14.89 -0.61 17.09
CA THR A 253 -16.07 -1.35 16.60
C THR A 253 -16.30 -1.13 15.10
N HIS A 254 -16.14 0.11 14.62
CA HIS A 254 -16.38 0.49 13.21
C HIS A 254 -15.28 0.04 12.25
N ASN A 255 -14.17 -0.47 12.77
CA ASN A 255 -12.97 -0.75 11.99
C ASN A 255 -12.55 -2.23 12.10
N LEU A 256 -13.48 -3.13 11.75
CA LEU A 256 -13.27 -4.59 11.83
C LEU A 256 -12.55 -5.17 10.60
N LEU A 257 -12.66 -4.51 9.44
CA LEU A 257 -12.12 -5.02 8.17
C LEU A 257 -10.79 -4.37 7.79
N ARG A 258 -9.96 -5.13 7.06
CA ARG A 258 -8.67 -4.67 6.53
C ARG A 258 -8.94 -3.84 5.26
N PRO A 259 -8.50 -2.58 5.18
CA PRO A 259 -8.69 -1.77 3.97
C PRO A 259 -8.01 -2.32 2.72
N ALA A 260 -7.04 -3.23 2.87
CA ALA A 260 -6.27 -3.79 1.75
C ALA A 260 -7.05 -4.83 0.93
N ASP A 261 -7.81 -5.70 1.61
CA ASP A 261 -8.44 -6.89 1.02
C ASP A 261 -9.89 -7.13 1.49
N GLY A 262 -10.38 -6.38 2.49
CA GLY A 262 -11.73 -6.53 3.03
C GLY A 262 -11.88 -7.67 4.05
N GLN A 263 -10.80 -8.39 4.37
CA GLN A 263 -10.86 -9.47 5.34
C GLN A 263 -10.94 -8.94 6.78
N PRO A 264 -11.58 -9.66 7.72
CA PRO A 264 -11.59 -9.28 9.13
C PRO A 264 -10.17 -9.18 9.73
N VAL A 265 -9.82 -8.00 10.27
CA VAL A 265 -8.61 -7.76 11.07
C VAL A 265 -8.78 -8.31 12.47
N VAL A 266 -9.98 -8.09 13.00
CA VAL A 266 -10.37 -8.36 14.38
C VAL A 266 -10.90 -9.78 14.42
N GLY A 267 -9.99 -10.72 14.64
CA GLY A 267 -10.30 -12.14 14.77
C GLY A 267 -9.59 -12.73 15.99
N PRO A 268 -10.16 -13.78 16.62
CA PRO A 268 -9.45 -14.55 17.64
C PRO A 268 -8.08 -14.98 17.12
N THR A 269 -7.05 -14.90 17.97
CA THR A 269 -5.69 -15.35 17.65
C THR A 269 -5.05 -16.01 18.87
N LYS A 270 -3.98 -16.79 18.65
CA LYS A 270 -3.18 -17.44 19.70
C LYS A 270 -4.09 -18.26 20.63
N ASP A 271 -4.05 -17.97 21.93
CA ASP A 271 -4.73 -18.68 23.00
C ASP A 271 -6.25 -18.73 22.78
N MET A 272 -6.85 -17.68 22.21
CA MET A 272 -8.28 -17.68 21.89
C MET A 272 -8.64 -18.77 20.86
N CYS A 273 -7.83 -18.91 19.80
CA CYS A 273 -8.00 -19.98 18.81
C CYS A 273 -7.72 -21.35 19.42
N LEU A 274 -6.69 -21.45 20.27
CA LEU A 274 -6.33 -22.70 20.94
C LEU A 274 -7.50 -23.22 21.78
N GLY A 275 -8.10 -22.36 22.60
CA GLY A 275 -9.23 -22.73 23.46
C GLY A 275 -10.47 -23.12 22.68
N VAL A 276 -10.81 -22.37 21.62
CA VAL A 276 -11.97 -22.69 20.77
C VAL A 276 -11.74 -23.96 19.94
N TYR A 277 -10.54 -24.17 19.42
CA TYR A 277 -10.18 -25.42 18.73
C TYR A 277 -10.25 -26.61 19.69
N TYR A 278 -9.67 -26.48 20.89
CA TYR A 278 -9.76 -27.52 21.93
C TYR A 278 -11.21 -27.80 22.33
N LEU A 279 -12.07 -26.79 22.38
CA LEU A 279 -13.49 -26.95 22.66
C LEU A 279 -14.24 -27.70 21.54
N THR A 280 -13.85 -27.52 20.28
CA THR A 280 -14.61 -27.99 19.10
C THR A 280 -14.03 -29.23 18.42
N MET A 281 -12.83 -29.64 18.80
CA MET A 281 -12.19 -30.86 18.30
C MET A 281 -12.92 -32.12 18.77
N GLU A 282 -12.71 -33.20 18.02
CA GLU A 282 -13.15 -34.55 18.39
C GLU A 282 -11.99 -35.32 19.00
N ASP A 283 -12.30 -36.20 19.95
CA ASP A 283 -11.35 -37.15 20.50
C ASP A 283 -11.43 -38.47 19.70
N PRO A 284 -10.40 -38.83 18.91
CA PRO A 284 -10.40 -40.06 18.13
C PRO A 284 -10.55 -41.32 18.98
N SER A 285 -10.16 -41.29 20.26
CA SER A 285 -10.31 -42.43 21.17
C SER A 285 -11.77 -42.74 21.51
N ARG A 286 -12.68 -41.77 21.32
CA ARG A 286 -14.11 -41.87 21.60
C ARG A 286 -14.98 -41.99 20.36
N ALA A 287 -14.39 -42.09 19.17
CA ALA A 287 -15.11 -42.12 17.89
C ALA A 287 -16.05 -43.33 17.71
N GLY A 288 -15.99 -44.33 18.60
CA GLY A 288 -16.87 -45.50 18.62
C GLY A 288 -17.91 -45.54 19.76
N GLU A 289 -17.98 -44.50 20.61
CA GLU A 289 -18.99 -44.43 21.68
C GLU A 289 -20.38 -44.11 21.09
N GLU A 290 -21.43 -44.76 21.63
CA GLU A 290 -22.81 -44.44 21.22
C GLU A 290 -23.18 -43.01 21.65
N PRO A 291 -23.69 -42.16 20.74
CA PRO A 291 -24.03 -40.79 21.06
C PRO A 291 -25.15 -40.73 22.12
N LYS A 292 -24.88 -40.10 23.25
CA LYS A 292 -25.89 -39.91 24.31
C LYS A 292 -26.96 -38.91 23.84
N PRO A 293 -28.26 -39.20 24.00
CA PRO A 293 -29.33 -38.31 23.58
C PRO A 293 -29.59 -37.18 24.57
N PHE A 294 -29.77 -35.97 24.04
CA PHE A 294 -30.16 -34.77 24.77
C PHE A 294 -31.27 -34.02 24.02
N VAL A 295 -32.13 -33.34 24.78
CA VAL A 295 -33.28 -32.59 24.26
C VAL A 295 -32.82 -31.26 23.63
N ASP A 296 -32.05 -30.47 24.38
CA ASP A 296 -31.62 -29.13 23.98
C ASP A 296 -30.20 -28.79 24.48
N LEU A 297 -29.73 -27.58 24.16
CA LEU A 297 -28.41 -27.10 24.58
C LEU A 297 -28.32 -26.87 26.10
N ASP A 298 -29.43 -26.54 26.77
CA ASP A 298 -29.43 -26.25 28.21
C ASP A 298 -29.24 -27.54 29.02
N GLU A 299 -29.82 -28.66 28.58
CA GLU A 299 -29.59 -29.99 29.16
C GLU A 299 -28.13 -30.45 29.00
N VAL A 300 -27.51 -30.17 27.84
CA VAL A 300 -26.10 -30.49 27.57
C VAL A 300 -25.17 -29.71 28.51
N GLU A 301 -25.40 -28.41 28.68
CA GLU A 301 -24.61 -27.57 29.60
C GLU A 301 -24.76 -28.01 31.05
N LEU A 302 -25.99 -28.34 31.46
CA LEU A 302 -26.25 -28.86 32.80
C LEU A 302 -25.51 -30.19 33.03
N ALA A 303 -25.57 -31.11 32.07
CA ALA A 303 -24.89 -32.40 32.15
C ALA A 303 -23.35 -32.22 32.23
N TYR A 304 -22.79 -31.28 31.47
CA TYR A 304 -21.37 -30.93 31.54
C TYR A 304 -21.01 -30.31 32.90
N ALA A 305 -21.82 -29.37 33.40
CA ALA A 305 -21.61 -28.73 34.69
C ALA A 305 -21.66 -29.71 35.88
N LEU A 306 -22.51 -30.74 35.79
CA LEU A 306 -22.61 -31.83 36.76
C LEU A 306 -21.51 -32.90 36.59
N GLY A 307 -20.69 -32.83 35.54
CA GLY A 307 -19.61 -33.78 35.27
C GLY A 307 -20.09 -35.14 34.73
N HIS A 308 -21.28 -35.22 34.15
CA HIS A 308 -21.82 -36.45 33.54
C HIS A 308 -21.31 -36.71 32.12
N VAL A 309 -20.82 -35.66 31.45
CA VAL A 309 -20.23 -35.71 30.11
C VAL A 309 -18.99 -34.82 30.04
N ASP A 310 -18.01 -35.22 29.23
CA ASP A 310 -16.81 -34.42 28.92
C ASP A 310 -17.00 -33.63 27.62
N LEU A 311 -16.15 -32.61 27.38
CA LEU A 311 -16.22 -31.74 26.20
C LEU A 311 -16.21 -32.49 24.86
N HIS A 312 -15.43 -33.55 24.74
CA HIS A 312 -15.27 -34.31 23.50
C HIS A 312 -16.20 -35.53 23.41
N THR A 313 -17.13 -35.69 24.36
CA THR A 313 -18.11 -36.79 24.34
C THR A 313 -19.04 -36.64 23.14
N PRO A 314 -19.24 -37.69 22.32
CA PRO A 314 -20.22 -37.66 21.23
C PRO A 314 -21.65 -37.69 21.79
N ILE A 315 -22.50 -36.81 21.27
CA ILE A 315 -23.89 -36.62 21.70
C ILE A 315 -24.81 -36.41 20.51
N ILE A 316 -26.11 -36.64 20.70
CA ILE A 316 -27.15 -36.31 19.73
C ILE A 316 -28.16 -35.35 20.37
N VAL A 317 -28.36 -34.18 19.75
CA VAL A 317 -29.21 -33.12 20.30
C VAL A 317 -30.42 -32.87 19.39
N ALA A 318 -31.62 -32.86 19.96
CA ALA A 318 -32.86 -32.69 19.20
C ALA A 318 -33.13 -31.22 18.81
N HIS A 319 -32.90 -30.26 19.72
CA HIS A 319 -33.17 -28.83 19.50
C HIS A 319 -31.92 -27.97 19.76
N VAL A 320 -31.30 -27.47 18.69
CA VAL A 320 -30.09 -26.63 18.75
C VAL A 320 -30.33 -25.14 18.46
N TYR A 321 -31.58 -24.75 18.21
CA TYR A 321 -32.00 -23.38 17.89
C TYR A 321 -33.00 -22.87 18.93
N SER A 322 -33.02 -21.55 19.19
CA SER A 322 -33.90 -20.98 20.24
C SER A 322 -35.38 -21.05 19.84
N ARG A 323 -35.68 -21.15 18.54
CA ARG A 323 -37.03 -21.47 18.04
C ARG A 323 -37.12 -22.96 17.69
N PRO A 324 -37.88 -23.76 18.44
CA PRO A 324 -38.00 -25.19 18.17
C PRO A 324 -38.81 -25.43 16.89
N ASP A 325 -38.13 -25.86 15.84
CA ASP A 325 -38.75 -26.37 14.60
C ASP A 325 -38.82 -27.90 14.64
N ARG A 326 -40.03 -28.44 14.70
CA ARG A 326 -40.30 -29.89 14.72
C ARG A 326 -39.90 -30.61 13.42
N ARG A 327 -39.56 -29.88 12.36
CA ARG A 327 -39.14 -30.46 11.06
C ARG A 327 -37.64 -30.75 10.96
N ARG A 328 -36.82 -30.27 11.91
CA ARG A 328 -35.36 -30.43 11.86
C ARG A 328 -34.93 -31.76 12.50
N LYS A 329 -34.03 -32.49 11.83
CA LYS A 329 -33.48 -33.76 12.31
C LYS A 329 -32.53 -33.52 13.49
N PRO A 330 -32.45 -34.43 14.48
CA PRO A 330 -31.45 -34.36 15.54
C PRO A 330 -30.02 -34.33 14.97
N VAL A 331 -29.14 -33.55 15.60
CA VAL A 331 -27.77 -33.31 15.13
C VAL A 331 -26.80 -34.14 15.98
N VAL A 332 -25.97 -34.95 15.34
CA VAL A 332 -24.85 -35.66 15.99
C VAL A 332 -23.66 -34.71 16.10
N THR A 333 -23.17 -34.47 17.31
CA THR A 333 -22.14 -33.47 17.60
C THR A 333 -21.39 -33.80 18.90
N THR A 334 -20.60 -32.86 19.43
CA THR A 334 -19.93 -32.98 20.72
C THR A 334 -20.46 -31.95 21.71
N VAL A 335 -20.28 -32.22 23.01
CA VAL A 335 -20.64 -31.28 24.10
C VAL A 335 -19.99 -29.92 23.89
N GLY A 336 -18.70 -29.89 23.57
CA GLY A 336 -17.96 -28.64 23.37
C GLY A 336 -18.45 -27.83 22.17
N ARG A 337 -18.85 -28.48 21.07
CA ARG A 337 -19.50 -27.80 19.94
C ARG A 337 -20.84 -27.20 20.32
N CYS A 338 -21.63 -27.84 21.18
CA CYS A 338 -22.88 -27.27 21.69
C CYS A 338 -22.63 -25.99 22.50
N ILE A 339 -21.66 -26.03 23.42
CA ILE A 339 -21.26 -24.86 24.23
C ILE A 339 -20.76 -23.73 23.32
N PHE A 340 -19.93 -24.03 22.31
CA PHE A 340 -19.46 -23.02 21.37
C PHE A 340 -20.62 -22.38 20.59
N ASN A 341 -21.55 -23.18 20.07
CA ASN A 341 -22.70 -22.68 19.30
C ASN A 341 -23.64 -21.81 20.14
N ARG A 342 -23.74 -22.03 21.45
CA ARG A 342 -24.55 -21.19 22.36
C ARG A 342 -24.13 -19.72 22.34
N VAL A 343 -22.83 -19.47 22.15
CA VAL A 343 -22.26 -18.12 22.08
C VAL A 343 -22.67 -17.38 20.81
N LEU A 344 -22.94 -18.13 19.74
CA LEU A 344 -23.31 -17.60 18.43
C LEU A 344 -24.80 -17.21 18.41
N PRO A 345 -25.16 -16.21 17.58
CA PRO A 345 -26.55 -15.88 17.31
C PRO A 345 -27.23 -17.01 16.52
N ASP A 346 -28.55 -17.09 16.60
CA ASP A 346 -29.32 -18.21 16.05
C ASP A 346 -29.15 -18.34 14.52
N GLU A 347 -28.90 -17.24 13.81
CA GLU A 347 -28.68 -17.17 12.37
C GLU A 347 -27.40 -17.90 11.93
N LEU A 348 -26.38 -17.97 12.80
CA LEU A 348 -25.09 -18.59 12.52
C LEU A 348 -24.98 -20.03 13.02
N ARG A 349 -25.99 -20.51 13.77
CA ARG A 349 -26.04 -21.91 14.22
C ARG A 349 -26.47 -22.81 13.05
N PHE A 350 -26.04 -24.06 12.96
CA PHE A 350 -25.21 -24.82 13.89
C PHE A 350 -23.88 -25.21 13.22
N ILE A 351 -22.76 -24.83 13.81
CA ILE A 351 -21.42 -25.13 13.32
C ILE A 351 -20.95 -26.46 13.91
N ASN A 352 -20.79 -27.47 13.05
CA ASN A 352 -20.41 -28.83 13.44
C ASN A 352 -19.06 -29.27 12.85
N ARG A 353 -18.02 -28.45 13.02
CA ARG A 353 -16.64 -28.75 12.60
C ARG A 353 -15.64 -28.19 13.61
N PRO A 354 -14.40 -28.69 13.67
CA PRO A 354 -13.34 -28.07 14.46
C PRO A 354 -13.08 -26.64 13.99
N MET A 355 -12.97 -25.72 14.94
CA MET A 355 -12.80 -24.29 14.67
C MET A 355 -11.34 -23.91 14.89
N ASP A 356 -10.54 -24.07 13.83
CA ASP A 356 -9.18 -23.53 13.79
C ASP A 356 -9.17 -22.01 13.51
N LYS A 357 -7.98 -21.41 13.44
CA LYS A 357 -7.84 -19.98 13.15
C LYS A 357 -8.54 -19.57 11.84
N SER A 358 -8.42 -20.34 10.77
CA SER A 358 -8.98 -20.00 9.47
C SER A 358 -10.51 -20.09 9.49
N ALA A 359 -11.06 -21.14 10.08
CA ALA A 359 -12.50 -21.32 10.25
C ALA A 359 -13.11 -20.24 11.16
N LEU A 360 -12.36 -19.76 12.18
CA LEU A 360 -12.80 -18.63 13.01
C LEU A 360 -12.80 -17.31 12.24
N GLN A 361 -11.84 -17.08 11.36
CA GLN A 361 -11.84 -15.90 10.50
C GLN A 361 -13.03 -15.92 9.53
N GLU A 362 -13.31 -17.07 8.92
CA GLU A 362 -14.48 -17.29 8.06
C GLU A 362 -15.79 -17.02 8.84
N LEU A 363 -15.90 -17.49 10.08
CA LEU A 363 -17.06 -17.22 10.93
C LEU A 363 -17.28 -15.71 11.17
N VAL A 364 -16.20 -14.97 11.45
CA VAL A 364 -16.30 -13.52 11.65
C VAL A 364 -16.71 -12.81 10.37
N GLU A 365 -16.20 -13.26 9.21
CA GLU A 365 -16.57 -12.71 7.92
C GLU A 365 -18.05 -12.93 7.59
N VAL A 366 -18.55 -14.16 7.78
CA VAL A 366 -19.97 -14.50 7.58
C VAL A 366 -20.86 -13.71 8.54
N CYS A 367 -20.45 -13.59 9.80
CA CYS A 367 -21.17 -12.78 10.80
C CYS A 367 -21.27 -11.31 10.39
N TYR A 368 -20.17 -10.73 9.91
CA TYR A 368 -20.15 -9.35 9.44
C TYR A 368 -21.10 -9.12 8.27
N ARG A 369 -21.11 -10.06 7.32
CA ARG A 369 -21.94 -9.97 6.10
C ARG A 369 -23.43 -10.11 6.41
N GLN A 370 -23.80 -11.10 7.24
CA GLN A 370 -25.21 -11.43 7.49
C GLN A 370 -25.84 -10.60 8.61
N SER A 371 -25.07 -10.25 9.64
CA SER A 371 -25.59 -9.65 10.88
C SER A 371 -25.06 -8.23 11.13
N GLY A 372 -24.12 -7.74 10.32
CA GLY A 372 -23.57 -6.40 10.43
C GLY A 372 -22.55 -6.24 11.56
N GLU A 373 -22.06 -5.01 11.73
CA GLU A 373 -20.92 -4.69 12.58
C GLU A 373 -21.19 -4.84 14.09
N GLU A 374 -22.36 -4.40 14.55
CA GLU A 374 -22.72 -4.41 15.98
C GLU A 374 -22.78 -5.84 16.53
N VAL A 375 -23.51 -6.72 15.84
CA VAL A 375 -23.63 -8.13 16.21
C VAL A 375 -22.27 -8.83 16.11
N THR A 376 -21.49 -8.54 15.06
CA THR A 376 -20.14 -9.11 14.90
C THR A 376 -19.23 -8.77 16.06
N THR A 377 -19.26 -7.52 16.53
CA THR A 377 -18.46 -7.10 17.69
C THR A 377 -18.83 -7.91 18.93
N GLU A 378 -20.12 -8.08 19.18
CA GLU A 378 -20.59 -8.86 20.34
C GLU A 378 -20.16 -10.33 20.25
N VAL A 379 -20.36 -10.96 19.08
CA VAL A 379 -19.98 -12.36 18.84
C VAL A 379 -18.49 -12.55 19.07
N VAL A 380 -17.67 -11.67 18.51
CA VAL A 380 -16.21 -11.74 18.61
C VAL A 380 -15.73 -11.55 20.05
N ASP A 381 -16.36 -10.66 20.84
CA ASP A 381 -16.08 -10.49 22.26
C ASP A 381 -16.47 -11.73 23.10
N ARG A 382 -17.60 -12.37 22.78
CA ARG A 382 -18.00 -13.61 23.46
C ARG A 382 -17.10 -14.79 23.07
N VAL A 383 -16.71 -14.90 21.81
CA VAL A 383 -15.76 -15.91 21.30
C VAL A 383 -14.38 -15.75 21.94
N LYS A 384 -13.93 -14.50 22.16
CA LYS A 384 -12.72 -14.21 22.95
C LYS A 384 -12.83 -14.77 24.37
N ASN A 385 -13.93 -14.49 25.07
CA ASN A 385 -14.11 -14.90 26.46
C ASN A 385 -14.10 -16.43 26.61
N ILE A 386 -14.88 -17.13 25.79
CA ILE A 386 -14.92 -18.60 25.81
C ILE A 386 -13.57 -19.19 25.39
N GLY A 387 -12.88 -18.57 24.42
CA GLY A 387 -11.55 -18.97 24.00
C GLY A 387 -10.54 -18.92 25.14
N PHE A 388 -10.48 -17.83 25.91
CA PHE A 388 -9.58 -17.74 27.07
C PHE A 388 -9.93 -18.73 28.19
N GLU A 389 -11.22 -18.90 28.46
CA GLU A 389 -11.68 -19.83 29.49
C GLU A 389 -11.27 -21.26 29.17
N TYR A 390 -11.59 -21.74 27.97
CA TYR A 390 -11.28 -23.11 27.57
C TYR A 390 -9.81 -23.32 27.21
N ALA A 391 -9.06 -22.29 26.82
CA ALA A 391 -7.61 -22.36 26.76
C ALA A 391 -7.01 -22.63 28.14
N THR A 392 -7.50 -21.94 29.18
CA THR A 392 -7.05 -22.15 30.56
C THR A 392 -7.43 -23.55 31.06
N ARG A 393 -8.67 -24.00 30.80
CA ARG A 393 -9.15 -25.33 31.21
C ARG A 393 -8.46 -26.48 30.45
N SER A 394 -8.01 -26.24 29.23
CA SER A 394 -7.35 -27.28 28.41
C SER A 394 -6.08 -27.83 29.04
N GLY A 395 -5.41 -27.06 29.91
CA GLY A 395 -4.15 -27.47 30.53
C GLY A 395 -3.02 -27.70 29.52
N VAL A 396 -3.15 -27.21 28.29
CA VAL A 396 -2.17 -27.37 27.23
C VAL A 396 -0.85 -26.73 27.67
N THR A 397 0.21 -27.54 27.64
CA THR A 397 1.57 -27.16 28.08
C THR A 397 2.60 -27.61 27.05
N ILE A 398 3.84 -27.15 27.18
CA ILE A 398 4.94 -27.64 26.34
C ILE A 398 6.07 -28.15 27.23
N ALA A 399 6.39 -29.43 27.08
CA ALA A 399 7.50 -30.08 27.76
C ALA A 399 8.46 -30.73 26.75
N ILE A 400 9.69 -31.04 27.20
CA ILE A 400 10.67 -31.75 26.38
C ILE A 400 10.13 -33.13 25.95
N SER A 401 9.30 -33.77 26.77
CA SER A 401 8.64 -35.04 26.46
C SER A 401 7.74 -34.98 25.23
N ASP A 402 7.11 -33.83 24.97
CA ASP A 402 6.12 -33.68 23.90
C ASP A 402 6.75 -33.62 22.50
N LEU A 403 8.06 -33.37 22.43
CA LEU A 403 8.81 -33.18 21.19
C LEU A 403 9.38 -34.49 20.63
N VAL A 404 8.53 -35.43 20.24
CA VAL A 404 8.95 -36.78 19.81
C VAL A 404 9.84 -36.75 18.57
N ILE A 405 11.04 -37.34 18.67
CA ILE A 405 11.96 -37.51 17.54
C ILE A 405 11.59 -38.82 16.83
N PRO A 406 11.24 -38.79 15.53
CA PRO A 406 10.83 -39.99 14.81
C PRO A 406 12.04 -40.93 14.60
N PRO A 407 11.89 -42.25 14.84
CA PRO A 407 12.97 -43.21 14.61
C PRO A 407 13.41 -43.27 13.14
N GLU A 408 12.49 -43.00 12.20
CA GLU A 408 12.75 -42.96 10.76
C GLU A 408 13.80 -41.89 10.37
N LYS A 409 14.00 -40.87 11.22
CA LYS A 409 15.01 -39.83 10.99
C LYS A 409 16.39 -40.42 10.76
N ALA A 410 16.80 -41.39 11.58
CA ALA A 410 18.14 -41.98 11.49
C ALA A 410 18.34 -42.67 10.13
N THR A 411 17.32 -43.41 9.67
CA THR A 411 17.32 -44.10 8.39
C THR A 411 17.38 -43.12 7.20
N ILE A 412 16.56 -42.07 7.22
CA ILE A 412 16.53 -41.04 6.17
C ILE A 412 17.90 -40.34 6.05
N LEU A 413 18.52 -40.00 7.18
CA LEU A 413 19.84 -39.37 7.18
C LEU A 413 20.92 -40.30 6.63
N GLU A 414 20.92 -41.58 7.01
CA GLU A 414 21.89 -42.56 6.52
C GLU A 414 21.77 -42.80 5.00
N GLU A 415 20.54 -42.91 4.47
CA GLU A 415 20.28 -43.04 3.04
C GLU A 415 20.75 -41.80 2.26
N THR A 416 20.47 -40.62 2.80
CA THR A 416 20.87 -39.34 2.19
C THR A 416 22.40 -39.21 2.17
N GLU A 417 23.09 -39.59 3.26
CA GLU A 417 24.56 -39.58 3.31
C GLU A 417 25.18 -40.53 2.29
N LYS A 418 24.62 -41.72 2.10
CA LYS A 418 25.06 -42.66 1.05
C LYS A 418 24.88 -42.07 -0.34
N ALA A 419 23.76 -41.40 -0.60
CA ALA A 419 23.51 -40.73 -1.88
C ALA A 419 24.50 -39.57 -2.13
N VAL A 420 24.76 -38.74 -1.12
CA VAL A 420 25.75 -37.65 -1.21
C VAL A 420 27.16 -38.18 -1.45
N ALA A 421 27.55 -39.26 -0.77
CA ALA A 421 28.85 -39.89 -0.97
C ALA A 421 29.04 -40.45 -2.40
N GLU A 422 27.98 -40.92 -3.04
CA GLU A 422 28.02 -41.35 -4.44
C GLU A 422 28.14 -40.15 -5.39
N VAL A 423 27.44 -39.04 -5.12
CA VAL A 423 27.59 -37.78 -5.89
C VAL A 423 29.04 -37.27 -5.80
N ASP A 424 29.63 -37.26 -4.60
CA ASP A 424 31.04 -36.91 -4.39
C ASP A 424 32.00 -37.84 -5.14
N ARG A 425 31.68 -39.14 -5.21
CA ARG A 425 32.46 -40.12 -5.97
C ARG A 425 32.39 -39.86 -7.47
N GLN A 426 31.21 -39.53 -7.99
CA GLN A 426 31.00 -39.18 -9.40
C GLN A 426 31.78 -37.91 -9.77
N TYR A 427 31.76 -36.89 -8.91
CA TYR A 427 32.55 -35.68 -9.07
C TYR A 427 34.07 -35.98 -9.09
N ARG A 428 34.58 -36.78 -8.14
CA ARG A 428 36.00 -37.19 -8.11
C ARG A 428 36.42 -38.01 -9.33
N ARG A 429 35.48 -38.70 -9.98
CA ARG A 429 35.71 -39.44 -11.24
C ARG A 429 35.61 -38.55 -12.49
N GLY A 430 35.31 -37.26 -12.34
CA GLY A 430 35.14 -36.32 -13.44
C GLY A 430 33.83 -36.48 -14.21
N LEU A 431 32.83 -37.16 -13.64
CA LEU A 431 31.51 -37.36 -14.27
C LEU A 431 30.54 -36.20 -14.04
N LEU A 432 30.84 -35.33 -13.07
CA LEU A 432 30.05 -34.16 -12.71
C LEU A 432 30.94 -32.94 -12.65
N THR A 433 30.39 -31.79 -13.01
CA THR A 433 30.98 -30.48 -12.72
C THR A 433 30.76 -30.08 -11.26
N GLU A 434 31.49 -29.08 -10.77
CA GLU A 434 31.34 -28.58 -9.38
C GLU A 434 29.94 -28.00 -9.14
N GLU A 435 29.38 -27.30 -10.13
CA GLU A 435 28.03 -26.72 -10.05
C GLU A 435 26.94 -27.81 -9.99
N GLU A 436 27.08 -28.87 -10.79
CA GLU A 436 26.15 -30.01 -10.76
C GLU A 436 26.24 -30.78 -9.45
N GLN A 437 27.46 -30.99 -8.93
CA GLN A 437 27.67 -31.62 -7.63
C GLN A 437 26.99 -30.80 -6.53
N TYR A 438 27.25 -29.49 -6.48
CA TYR A 438 26.67 -28.58 -5.50
C TYR A 438 25.13 -28.61 -5.53
N THR A 439 24.54 -28.52 -6.72
CA THR A 439 23.08 -28.51 -6.90
C THR A 439 22.45 -29.83 -6.44
N ARG A 440 23.02 -30.97 -6.85
CA ARG A 440 22.54 -32.30 -6.44
C ARG A 440 22.61 -32.51 -4.93
N ILE A 441 23.70 -32.08 -4.28
CA ILE A 441 23.86 -32.19 -2.82
C ILE A 441 22.75 -31.41 -2.10
N ILE A 442 22.45 -30.19 -2.56
CA ILE A 442 21.39 -29.36 -1.98
C ILE A 442 20.01 -30.00 -2.15
N GLU A 443 19.70 -30.51 -3.34
CA GLU A 443 18.43 -31.20 -3.61
C GLU A 443 18.25 -32.42 -2.70
N LEU A 444 19.30 -33.23 -2.52
CA LEU A 444 19.27 -34.40 -1.63
C LEU A 444 18.96 -34.00 -0.18
N TRP A 445 19.67 -33.00 0.36
CA TRP A 445 19.43 -32.54 1.72
C TRP A 445 18.10 -31.82 1.92
N SER A 446 17.60 -31.12 0.89
CA SER A 446 16.26 -30.52 0.92
C SER A 446 15.18 -31.59 1.00
N ARG A 447 15.30 -32.64 0.18
CA ARG A 447 14.38 -33.79 0.20
C ARG A 447 14.41 -34.51 1.54
N ALA A 448 15.61 -34.76 2.09
CA ALA A 448 15.76 -35.39 3.40
C ALA A 448 15.06 -34.60 4.50
N ARG A 449 15.21 -33.27 4.49
CA ARG A 449 14.52 -32.39 5.43
C ARG A 449 13.00 -32.48 5.31
N GLU A 450 12.45 -32.50 4.11
CA GLU A 450 11.00 -32.65 3.88
C GLU A 450 10.49 -34.00 4.41
N GLN A 451 11.19 -35.10 4.11
CA GLN A 451 10.86 -36.43 4.60
C GLN A 451 10.90 -36.50 6.14
N VAL A 452 11.93 -35.93 6.77
CA VAL A 452 12.02 -35.85 8.24
C VAL A 452 10.89 -34.99 8.81
N SER A 453 10.54 -33.87 8.17
CA SER A 453 9.43 -33.01 8.60
C SER A 453 8.09 -33.74 8.54
N GLU A 454 7.86 -34.55 7.51
CA GLU A 454 6.66 -35.37 7.37
C GLU A 454 6.61 -36.48 8.43
N ALA A 455 7.74 -37.14 8.69
CA ALA A 455 7.85 -38.15 9.75
C ALA A 455 7.55 -37.57 11.15
N VAL A 456 8.06 -36.36 11.45
CA VAL A 456 7.72 -35.64 12.69
C VAL A 456 6.22 -35.36 12.77
N SER A 457 5.60 -34.92 11.67
CA SER A 457 4.16 -34.63 11.69
C SER A 457 3.31 -35.87 11.95
N LYS A 458 3.74 -37.05 11.48
CA LYS A 458 3.03 -38.32 11.67
C LYS A 458 3.23 -38.93 13.05
N SER A 459 4.37 -38.67 13.71
CA SER A 459 4.68 -39.22 15.03
C SER A 459 3.96 -38.50 16.18
N LEU A 460 3.43 -37.29 15.96
CA LEU A 460 2.74 -36.51 16.98
C LEU A 460 1.36 -37.10 17.29
N THR A 461 1.07 -37.27 18.58
CA THR A 461 -0.23 -37.73 19.06
C THR A 461 -1.33 -36.70 18.72
N PRO A 462 -2.51 -37.11 18.19
CA PRO A 462 -3.59 -36.18 17.85
C PRO A 462 -4.06 -35.28 19.02
N MET A 463 -4.09 -35.83 20.24
CA MET A 463 -4.46 -35.13 21.48
C MET A 463 -3.27 -34.48 22.20
N GLY A 464 -2.05 -34.59 21.66
CA GLY A 464 -0.87 -34.02 22.29
C GLY A 464 -0.85 -32.49 22.20
N SER A 465 -0.37 -31.82 23.25
CA SER A 465 -0.32 -30.35 23.34
C SER A 465 0.30 -29.67 22.11
N VAL A 466 1.44 -30.17 21.64
CA VAL A 466 2.15 -29.63 20.47
C VAL A 466 1.32 -29.76 19.19
N SER A 467 0.58 -30.87 19.05
CA SER A 467 -0.31 -31.11 17.91
C SER A 467 -1.51 -30.17 17.93
N ILE A 468 -2.12 -29.97 19.11
CA ILE A 468 -3.23 -29.02 19.30
C ILE A 468 -2.79 -27.59 19.00
N MET A 469 -1.62 -27.16 19.50
CA MET A 469 -1.05 -25.83 19.19
C MET A 469 -0.80 -25.62 17.69
N ALA A 470 -0.34 -26.65 16.98
CA ALA A 470 -0.07 -26.60 15.55
C ALA A 470 -1.36 -26.57 14.71
N LYS A 471 -2.30 -27.48 14.98
CA LYS A 471 -3.55 -27.64 14.23
C LYS A 471 -4.55 -26.51 14.47
N SER A 472 -4.59 -25.96 15.69
CA SER A 472 -5.43 -24.79 16.00
C SER A 472 -5.02 -23.52 15.25
N GLY A 473 -3.80 -23.48 14.70
CA GLY A 473 -3.24 -22.26 14.11
C GLY A 473 -2.81 -21.21 15.16
N ALA A 474 -2.77 -21.59 16.44
CA ALA A 474 -2.31 -20.72 17.52
C ALA A 474 -0.79 -20.47 17.47
N SER A 475 -0.01 -21.45 17.00
CA SER A 475 1.44 -21.32 16.83
C SER A 475 1.80 -20.57 15.54
N LYS A 476 2.75 -19.64 15.63
CA LYS A 476 3.30 -18.97 14.44
C LYS A 476 4.14 -19.99 13.64
N GLY A 477 3.69 -20.34 12.44
CA GLY A 477 4.42 -21.21 11.50
C GLY A 477 4.02 -22.69 11.49
N GLY A 478 2.97 -23.07 12.22
CA GLY A 478 2.40 -24.43 12.18
C GLY A 478 3.42 -25.52 12.53
N PHE A 479 3.55 -26.52 11.65
CA PHE A 479 4.47 -27.65 11.84
C PHE A 479 5.95 -27.34 11.54
N GLY A 480 6.25 -26.24 10.83
CA GLY A 480 7.63 -25.89 10.44
C GLY A 480 8.58 -25.72 11.63
N PRO A 481 8.24 -24.90 12.64
CA PRO A 481 9.04 -24.77 13.86
C PRO A 481 9.16 -26.08 14.65
N ILE A 482 8.10 -26.91 14.66
CA ILE A 482 8.10 -28.20 15.36
C ILE A 482 9.08 -29.16 14.70
N ALA A 483 9.13 -29.18 13.37
CA ALA A 483 10.12 -29.94 12.61
C ALA A 483 11.57 -29.50 12.91
N GLN A 484 11.80 -28.22 13.24
CA GLN A 484 13.13 -27.75 13.68
C GLN A 484 13.46 -28.16 15.13
N LEU A 485 12.45 -28.28 15.98
CA LEU A 485 12.61 -28.69 17.37
C LEU A 485 12.89 -30.20 17.51
N ALA A 486 12.19 -31.04 16.75
CA ALA A 486 12.23 -32.50 16.90
C ALA A 486 12.75 -33.27 15.66
N GLY A 487 12.79 -32.65 14.48
CA GLY A 487 13.26 -33.26 13.24
C GLY A 487 14.74 -32.98 12.98
N MET A 488 15.01 -32.01 12.11
CA MET A 488 16.34 -31.48 11.81
C MET A 488 16.24 -30.00 11.43
N ARG A 489 17.30 -29.22 11.63
CA ARG A 489 17.29 -27.79 11.25
C ARG A 489 17.51 -27.59 9.74
N GLY A 490 18.30 -28.45 9.10
CA GLY A 490 18.50 -28.48 7.65
C GLY A 490 19.61 -27.55 7.13
N LEU A 491 19.53 -27.23 5.83
CA LEU A 491 20.46 -26.33 5.15
C LEU A 491 20.36 -24.89 5.68
N MET A 492 21.43 -24.11 5.53
CA MET A 492 21.52 -22.70 5.93
C MET A 492 22.13 -21.86 4.81
N ALA A 493 21.75 -20.59 4.72
CA ALA A 493 22.35 -19.64 3.79
C ALA A 493 23.48 -18.83 4.43
N ASP A 494 24.52 -18.54 3.65
CA ASP A 494 25.59 -17.63 4.03
C ASP A 494 25.17 -16.15 3.84
N PRO A 495 26.03 -15.17 4.22
CA PRO A 495 25.73 -13.77 4.03
C PRO A 495 25.58 -13.34 2.55
N SER A 496 26.16 -14.08 1.61
CA SER A 496 26.01 -13.83 0.17
C SER A 496 24.66 -14.33 -0.37
N GLY A 497 24.02 -15.26 0.34
CA GLY A 497 22.80 -15.95 -0.09
C GLY A 497 23.05 -17.34 -0.68
N ARG A 498 24.32 -17.77 -0.77
CA ARG A 498 24.69 -19.11 -1.19
C ARG A 498 24.36 -20.11 -0.08
N ILE A 499 23.79 -21.25 -0.46
CA ILE A 499 23.46 -22.32 0.48
C ILE A 499 24.74 -23.03 0.88
N ILE A 500 24.94 -23.21 2.18
CA ILE A 500 26.05 -23.98 2.73
C ILE A 500 25.73 -25.46 2.52
N SER A 501 26.60 -26.17 1.79
CA SER A 501 26.42 -27.59 1.43
C SER A 501 26.46 -28.55 2.62
N HIS A 502 26.93 -28.07 3.78
CA HIS A 502 26.93 -28.80 5.04
C HIS A 502 25.66 -28.48 5.85
N PRO A 503 24.66 -29.38 5.91
CA PRO A 503 23.44 -29.14 6.65
C PRO A 503 23.64 -29.29 8.16
N ILE A 504 22.70 -28.75 8.94
CA ILE A 504 22.56 -29.02 10.36
C ILE A 504 21.62 -30.22 10.52
N ARG A 505 22.18 -31.34 10.96
CA ARG A 505 21.47 -32.63 11.07
C ARG A 505 20.74 -32.76 12.39
N SER A 506 21.31 -32.17 13.43
CA SER A 506 20.73 -32.12 14.76
C SER A 506 19.49 -31.22 14.79
N ASN A 507 18.65 -31.45 15.79
CA ASN A 507 17.54 -30.56 16.14
C ASN A 507 17.82 -29.84 17.48
N LEU A 508 16.92 -28.93 17.87
CA LEU A 508 17.09 -28.16 19.11
C LEU A 508 16.88 -29.01 20.38
N ARG A 509 16.14 -30.12 20.31
CA ARG A 509 16.00 -31.07 21.43
C ARG A 509 17.27 -31.87 21.69
N GLU A 510 17.96 -32.32 20.64
CA GLU A 510 19.23 -33.06 20.70
C GLU A 510 20.41 -32.14 21.05
N GLY A 511 20.33 -30.86 20.65
CA GLY A 511 21.40 -29.88 20.80
C GLY A 511 22.26 -29.77 19.54
N LEU A 512 22.89 -28.60 19.36
CA LEU A 512 23.74 -28.31 18.21
C LEU A 512 25.21 -28.40 18.57
N SER A 513 26.04 -28.96 17.68
CA SER A 513 27.49 -28.87 17.82
C SER A 513 27.99 -27.43 17.65
N GLY A 514 29.23 -27.15 18.10
CA GLY A 514 29.82 -25.80 17.95
C GLY A 514 29.87 -25.32 16.48
N LEU A 515 30.13 -26.23 15.54
CA LEU A 515 30.15 -25.92 14.10
C LEU A 515 28.73 -25.66 13.56
N GLU A 516 27.76 -26.51 13.88
CA GLU A 516 26.36 -26.33 13.44
C GLU A 516 25.76 -25.04 14.00
N TYR A 517 26.05 -24.73 15.27
CA TYR A 517 25.65 -23.47 15.88
C TYR A 517 26.28 -22.29 15.14
N PHE A 518 27.60 -22.32 14.88
CA PHE A 518 28.30 -21.27 14.12
C PHE A 518 27.72 -21.08 12.72
N ILE A 519 27.43 -22.16 11.98
CA ILE A 519 26.77 -22.10 10.66
C ILE A 519 25.41 -21.40 10.78
N SER A 520 24.60 -21.74 11.80
CA SER A 520 23.29 -21.14 12.02
C SER A 520 23.35 -19.62 12.33
N THR A 521 24.48 -19.13 12.86
CA THR A 521 24.63 -17.70 13.17
C THR A 521 24.71 -16.81 11.94
N HIS A 522 25.19 -17.32 10.79
CA HIS A 522 25.34 -16.54 9.57
C HIS A 522 23.98 -16.06 9.04
N GLY A 523 23.05 -17.01 8.84
CA GLY A 523 21.68 -16.71 8.40
C GLY A 523 20.94 -15.83 9.41
N SER A 524 21.07 -16.14 10.71
CA SER A 524 20.41 -15.37 11.78
C SER A 524 20.89 -13.91 11.83
N ARG A 525 22.21 -13.69 11.74
CA ARG A 525 22.80 -12.34 11.77
C ARG A 525 22.45 -11.54 10.52
N LYS A 526 22.47 -12.16 9.34
CA LYS A 526 22.02 -11.52 8.10
C LYS A 526 20.54 -11.13 8.19
N GLY A 527 19.68 -12.02 8.67
CA GLY A 527 18.26 -11.73 8.89
C GLY A 527 18.03 -10.53 9.81
N LEU A 528 18.74 -10.45 10.94
CA LEU A 528 18.68 -9.32 11.86
C LEU A 528 19.19 -8.01 11.24
N ALA A 529 20.30 -8.06 10.50
CA ALA A 529 20.87 -6.89 9.83
C ALA A 529 19.97 -6.36 8.70
N ASP A 530 19.43 -7.26 7.87
CA ASP A 530 18.48 -6.94 6.82
C ASP A 530 17.19 -6.35 7.42
N THR A 531 16.69 -6.89 8.53
CA THR A 531 15.52 -6.34 9.25
C THR A 531 15.76 -4.89 9.68
N ALA A 532 16.90 -4.62 10.32
CA ALA A 532 17.23 -3.28 10.79
C ALA A 532 17.40 -2.26 9.65
N MET A 533 17.96 -2.69 8.50
CA MET A 533 18.21 -1.79 7.36
C MET A 533 16.99 -1.63 6.44
N ARG A 534 16.30 -2.71 6.09
CA ARG A 534 15.27 -2.71 5.05
C ARG A 534 13.94 -2.13 5.52
N THR A 535 13.65 -2.15 6.82
CA THR A 535 12.44 -1.51 7.39
C THR A 535 12.37 -0.02 7.04
N ALA A 536 13.52 0.66 6.97
CA ALA A 536 13.58 2.07 6.57
C ALA A 536 13.20 2.29 5.09
N ASN A 537 13.50 1.33 4.21
CA ASN A 537 13.18 1.43 2.78
C ASN A 537 11.69 1.24 2.53
N ALA A 538 11.06 0.28 3.21
CA ALA A 538 9.62 0.05 3.11
C ALA A 538 8.81 1.28 3.54
N GLY A 539 9.13 1.87 4.71
CA GLY A 539 8.49 3.12 5.14
C GLY A 539 8.75 4.30 4.17
N TYR A 540 9.90 4.30 3.49
CA TYR A 540 10.21 5.30 2.47
C TYR A 540 9.46 5.07 1.15
N LEU A 541 9.14 3.83 0.79
CA LEU A 541 8.23 3.51 -0.32
C LEU A 541 6.81 3.94 0.00
N THR A 542 6.26 3.59 1.18
CA THR A 542 4.93 4.03 1.62
C THR A 542 4.78 5.54 1.53
N ARG A 543 5.80 6.26 1.99
CA ARG A 543 5.84 7.72 1.87
C ARG A 543 5.77 8.19 0.42
N ARG A 544 6.56 7.59 -0.49
CA ARG A 544 6.55 7.94 -1.92
C ARG A 544 5.19 7.67 -2.57
N LEU A 545 4.54 6.57 -2.20
CA LEU A 545 3.18 6.25 -2.65
C LEU A 545 2.17 7.30 -2.17
N VAL A 546 2.22 7.68 -0.89
CA VAL A 546 1.36 8.74 -0.33
C VAL A 546 1.59 10.07 -1.05
N ASP A 547 2.85 10.45 -1.26
CA ASP A 547 3.20 11.72 -1.92
C ASP A 547 2.67 11.80 -3.38
N VAL A 548 2.44 10.66 -4.05
CA VAL A 548 1.89 10.58 -5.42
C VAL A 548 0.36 10.51 -5.43
N ALA A 549 -0.25 9.86 -4.43
CA ALA A 549 -1.68 9.53 -4.44
C ALA A 549 -2.54 10.37 -3.49
N GLN A 550 -1.95 11.26 -2.70
CA GLN A 550 -2.68 12.04 -1.68
C GLN A 550 -3.83 12.90 -2.21
N ASP A 551 -3.79 13.30 -3.48
CA ASP A 551 -4.79 14.14 -4.14
C ASP A 551 -5.91 13.31 -4.81
N VAL A 552 -5.88 11.98 -4.66
CA VAL A 552 -6.95 11.10 -5.15
C VAL A 552 -8.02 10.93 -4.08
N VAL A 553 -9.07 11.72 -4.20
CA VAL A 553 -10.28 11.69 -3.37
C VAL A 553 -11.47 11.28 -4.24
N VAL A 554 -12.51 10.70 -3.63
CA VAL A 554 -13.77 10.43 -4.34
C VAL A 554 -14.57 11.72 -4.47
N ASN A 555 -14.70 12.25 -5.69
CA ASN A 555 -15.27 13.60 -5.89
C ASN A 555 -16.70 13.60 -6.48
N ALA A 556 -17.11 12.52 -7.12
CA ALA A 556 -18.43 12.43 -7.72
C ALA A 556 -18.95 10.99 -7.63
N HIS A 557 -20.26 10.80 -7.76
CA HIS A 557 -20.84 9.46 -7.79
C HIS A 557 -20.50 8.71 -9.10
N ASP A 558 -20.73 9.35 -10.25
CA ASP A 558 -20.43 8.81 -11.58
C ASP A 558 -19.63 9.81 -12.42
N CYS A 559 -18.65 9.35 -13.19
CA CYS A 559 -17.94 10.14 -14.20
C CYS A 559 -18.50 9.98 -15.62
N GLY A 560 -19.54 9.14 -15.82
CA GLY A 560 -20.19 8.91 -17.11
C GLY A 560 -19.46 7.95 -18.06
N THR A 561 -18.24 7.51 -17.72
CA THR A 561 -17.44 6.66 -18.61
C THR A 561 -18.12 5.32 -18.93
N THR A 562 -18.00 4.89 -20.19
CA THR A 562 -18.33 3.53 -20.64
C THR A 562 -17.10 2.63 -20.71
N ALA A 563 -15.90 3.20 -20.55
CA ALA A 563 -14.66 2.46 -20.57
C ALA A 563 -14.45 1.68 -19.26
N GLY A 564 -14.03 0.43 -19.40
CA GLY A 564 -13.71 -0.45 -18.28
C GLY A 564 -12.41 -1.22 -18.52
N THR A 565 -12.06 -2.07 -17.57
CA THR A 565 -10.96 -3.02 -17.67
C THR A 565 -11.53 -4.42 -17.73
N TRP A 566 -11.00 -5.24 -18.64
CA TRP A 566 -11.38 -6.64 -18.73
C TRP A 566 -10.72 -7.44 -17.61
N VAL A 567 -11.51 -8.22 -16.88
CA VAL A 567 -11.04 -9.25 -15.96
C VAL A 567 -11.38 -10.59 -16.61
N ARG A 568 -10.35 -11.37 -16.96
CA ARG A 568 -10.51 -12.66 -17.65
C ARG A 568 -10.10 -13.81 -16.76
N THR A 569 -10.69 -14.98 -17.00
CA THR A 569 -10.30 -16.24 -16.33
C THR A 569 -8.89 -16.69 -16.70
N THR A 570 -8.39 -16.31 -17.88
CA THR A 570 -7.04 -16.65 -18.37
C THR A 570 -5.93 -15.78 -17.79
N ASP A 571 -6.26 -14.68 -17.10
CA ASP A 571 -5.26 -13.75 -16.58
C ASP A 571 -4.54 -14.37 -15.36
N ASP A 572 -3.23 -14.64 -15.48
CA ASP A 572 -2.42 -15.03 -14.32
C ASP A 572 -1.92 -13.78 -13.55
N VAL A 573 -2.77 -13.31 -12.64
CA VAL A 573 -2.45 -12.20 -11.71
C VAL A 573 -2.06 -12.75 -10.33
N GLY A 574 -1.03 -13.60 -10.31
CA GLY A 574 -0.54 -14.21 -9.07
C GLY A 574 -1.50 -15.27 -8.51
N GLY A 575 -2.14 -16.04 -9.40
CA GLY A 575 -3.07 -17.10 -9.02
C GLY A 575 -4.39 -16.62 -8.40
N GLN A 576 -4.84 -15.40 -8.70
CA GLN A 576 -6.18 -14.91 -8.34
C GLN A 576 -7.26 -15.64 -9.13
N SER A 577 -8.33 -16.06 -8.47
CA SER A 577 -9.55 -16.44 -9.19
C SER A 577 -10.20 -15.18 -9.78
N MET A 578 -11.04 -15.39 -10.80
CA MET A 578 -11.81 -14.28 -11.37
C MET A 578 -12.77 -13.69 -10.31
N SER A 579 -13.42 -14.54 -9.50
CA SER A 579 -14.33 -14.11 -8.43
C SER A 579 -13.65 -13.19 -7.42
N GLU A 580 -12.46 -13.54 -6.92
CA GLU A 580 -11.68 -12.70 -5.98
C GLU A 580 -11.40 -11.29 -6.53
N ARG A 581 -11.23 -11.16 -7.85
CA ARG A 581 -10.92 -9.88 -8.51
C ARG A 581 -12.16 -9.03 -8.78
N LEU A 582 -13.32 -9.67 -8.89
CA LEU A 582 -14.60 -9.02 -9.20
C LEU A 582 -15.31 -8.48 -7.96
N VAL A 583 -15.17 -9.13 -6.80
CA VAL A 583 -15.85 -8.73 -5.56
C VAL A 583 -15.58 -7.27 -5.21
N GLY A 584 -16.65 -6.50 -5.01
CA GLY A 584 -16.64 -5.09 -4.65
C GLY A 584 -16.29 -4.14 -5.79
N ARG A 585 -16.36 -4.59 -7.05
CA ARG A 585 -16.28 -3.76 -8.27
C ARG A 585 -17.67 -3.50 -8.86
N ILE A 586 -17.73 -2.52 -9.75
CA ILE A 586 -18.95 -2.17 -10.49
C ILE A 586 -18.84 -2.69 -11.93
N ALA A 587 -19.89 -3.34 -12.43
CA ALA A 587 -19.96 -3.79 -13.82
C ALA A 587 -20.04 -2.61 -14.79
N ALA A 588 -19.13 -2.53 -15.78
CA ALA A 588 -19.17 -1.49 -16.81
C ALA A 588 -20.11 -1.84 -17.97
N ALA A 589 -20.38 -3.13 -18.16
CA ALA A 589 -21.36 -3.67 -19.12
C ALA A 589 -22.19 -4.78 -18.45
N ARG A 590 -23.35 -5.08 -19.04
CA ARG A 590 -24.22 -6.17 -18.60
C ARG A 590 -23.51 -7.52 -18.73
N VAL A 591 -23.58 -8.35 -17.70
CA VAL A 591 -23.07 -9.72 -17.69
C VAL A 591 -24.22 -10.70 -17.84
N VAL A 592 -24.15 -11.56 -18.84
CA VAL A 592 -25.19 -12.55 -19.15
C VAL A 592 -24.62 -13.96 -19.02
N HIS A 593 -25.46 -14.88 -18.56
CA HIS A 593 -25.12 -16.29 -18.50
C HIS A 593 -24.98 -16.84 -19.94
N PRO A 594 -23.83 -17.44 -20.33
CA PRO A 594 -23.57 -17.85 -21.72
C PRO A 594 -24.57 -18.86 -22.29
N LYS A 595 -25.07 -19.78 -21.45
CA LYS A 595 -26.03 -20.83 -21.85
C LYS A 595 -27.51 -20.43 -21.75
N THR A 596 -27.92 -19.78 -20.66
CA THR A 596 -29.34 -19.49 -20.40
C THR A 596 -29.80 -18.12 -20.94
N GLY A 597 -28.86 -17.19 -21.17
CA GLY A 597 -29.16 -15.82 -21.55
C GLY A 597 -29.71 -14.95 -20.40
N GLU A 598 -29.77 -15.49 -19.18
CA GLU A 598 -30.18 -14.74 -18.00
C GLU A 598 -29.16 -13.65 -17.65
N VAL A 599 -29.65 -12.48 -17.24
CA VAL A 599 -28.79 -11.38 -16.81
C VAL A 599 -28.34 -11.64 -15.39
N LEU A 600 -27.04 -11.86 -15.20
CA LEU A 600 -26.44 -12.04 -13.88
C LEU A 600 -26.23 -10.70 -13.19
N VAL A 601 -25.79 -9.68 -13.94
CA VAL A 601 -25.48 -8.34 -13.42
C VAL A 601 -25.80 -7.27 -14.47
N GLU A 602 -26.48 -6.21 -14.06
CA GLU A 602 -26.72 -5.04 -14.91
C GLU A 602 -25.53 -4.07 -14.92
N ARG A 603 -25.47 -3.21 -15.95
CA ARG A 603 -24.47 -2.12 -15.98
C ARG A 603 -24.66 -1.21 -14.76
N ASN A 604 -23.53 -0.76 -14.19
CA ASN A 604 -23.45 0.07 -12.99
C ASN A 604 -23.94 -0.61 -11.69
N GLN A 605 -24.16 -1.93 -11.70
CA GLN A 605 -24.44 -2.70 -10.50
C GLN A 605 -23.15 -3.18 -9.84
N GLU A 606 -23.14 -3.22 -8.50
CA GLU A 606 -22.05 -3.80 -7.71
C GLU A 606 -22.03 -5.33 -7.86
N ILE A 607 -20.82 -5.88 -8.03
CA ILE A 607 -20.57 -7.32 -8.01
C ILE A 607 -20.19 -7.69 -6.57
N ASP A 608 -21.14 -8.23 -5.84
CA ASP A 608 -20.92 -8.79 -4.50
C ASP A 608 -20.42 -10.26 -4.57
N GLU A 609 -20.24 -10.87 -3.42
CA GLU A 609 -19.74 -12.24 -3.30
C GLU A 609 -20.69 -13.27 -3.95
N ASP A 610 -22.00 -13.12 -3.77
CA ASP A 610 -23.00 -14.05 -4.29
C ASP A 610 -23.08 -13.98 -5.83
N VAL A 611 -23.04 -12.76 -6.37
CA VAL A 611 -22.97 -12.49 -7.80
C VAL A 611 -21.65 -13.00 -8.39
N ALA A 612 -20.52 -12.80 -7.70
CA ALA A 612 -19.22 -13.28 -8.16
C ALA A 612 -19.20 -14.82 -8.24
N THR A 613 -19.80 -15.51 -7.27
CA THR A 613 -19.98 -16.97 -7.31
C THR A 613 -20.88 -17.39 -8.48
N ALA A 614 -22.01 -16.70 -8.70
CA ALA A 614 -22.90 -17.00 -9.82
C ALA A 614 -22.21 -16.83 -11.20
N ILE A 615 -21.34 -15.81 -11.34
CA ILE A 615 -20.54 -15.59 -12.55
C ILE A 615 -19.54 -16.74 -12.77
N GLU A 616 -18.90 -17.23 -11.70
CA GLU A 616 -17.94 -18.33 -11.74
C GLU A 616 -18.63 -19.66 -12.10
N GLU A 617 -19.79 -19.94 -11.48
CA GLU A 617 -20.61 -21.13 -11.78
C GLU A 617 -21.16 -21.12 -13.21
N ALA A 618 -21.52 -19.93 -13.72
CA ALA A 618 -21.96 -19.74 -15.11
C ALA A 618 -20.81 -19.89 -16.13
N ALA A 619 -19.56 -20.03 -15.68
CA ALA A 619 -18.34 -20.14 -16.49
C ALA A 619 -18.18 -18.99 -17.50
N VAL A 620 -18.42 -17.75 -17.06
CA VAL A 620 -18.18 -16.55 -17.88
C VAL A 620 -16.66 -16.35 -18.06
N GLU A 621 -16.20 -16.18 -19.30
CA GLU A 621 -14.77 -16.09 -19.62
C GLU A 621 -14.16 -14.71 -19.28
N ALA A 622 -14.94 -13.64 -19.44
CA ALA A 622 -14.48 -12.28 -19.25
C ALA A 622 -15.61 -11.35 -18.79
N VAL A 623 -15.29 -10.47 -17.84
CA VAL A 623 -16.20 -9.45 -17.32
C VAL A 623 -15.57 -8.07 -17.47
N LEU A 624 -16.31 -7.13 -18.03
CA LEU A 624 -15.89 -5.73 -18.14
C LEU A 624 -16.32 -4.97 -16.89
N VAL A 625 -15.35 -4.52 -16.09
CA VAL A 625 -15.57 -3.77 -14.84
C VAL A 625 -15.09 -2.34 -14.95
N ARG A 626 -15.69 -1.43 -14.18
CA ARG A 626 -15.17 -0.08 -14.02
C ARG A 626 -13.88 -0.13 -13.19
N SER A 627 -12.96 0.78 -13.49
CA SER A 627 -11.65 0.87 -12.82
C SER A 627 -11.28 2.32 -12.50
N PRO A 628 -10.49 2.58 -11.44
CA PRO A 628 -9.84 3.87 -11.23
C PRO A 628 -8.96 4.29 -12.42
N MET A 629 -8.43 3.36 -13.21
CA MET A 629 -7.59 3.68 -14.39
C MET A 629 -8.41 4.31 -15.52
N THR A 630 -9.67 3.90 -15.70
CA THR A 630 -10.54 4.38 -16.79
C THR A 630 -11.43 5.57 -16.41
N CYS A 631 -11.36 6.03 -15.16
CA CYS A 631 -12.18 7.15 -14.69
C CYS A 631 -11.82 8.47 -15.41
N GLN A 632 -12.82 9.19 -15.90
CA GLN A 632 -12.67 10.43 -16.67
C GLN A 632 -12.72 11.72 -15.85
N LEU A 633 -12.81 11.65 -14.51
CA LEU A 633 -12.71 12.85 -13.67
C LEU A 633 -11.30 13.47 -13.73
N ARG A 634 -11.21 14.77 -14.00
CA ARG A 634 -9.94 15.54 -13.97
C ARG A 634 -9.23 15.39 -12.63
N GLN A 635 -9.98 15.56 -11.55
CA GLN A 635 -9.47 15.52 -10.19
C GLN A 635 -10.19 14.42 -9.40
N GLY A 636 -9.42 13.64 -8.66
CA GLY A 636 -9.95 12.50 -7.93
C GLY A 636 -10.42 11.35 -8.82
N ILE A 637 -11.36 10.57 -8.28
CA ILE A 637 -12.05 9.47 -8.97
C ILE A 637 -13.53 9.46 -8.57
N CYS A 638 -14.40 8.85 -9.38
CA CYS A 638 -15.81 8.68 -9.02
C CYS A 638 -16.05 7.42 -8.19
N ALA A 639 -17.14 7.40 -7.42
CA ALA A 639 -17.52 6.28 -6.58
C ALA A 639 -17.70 4.99 -7.40
N LEU A 640 -18.39 5.06 -8.56
CA LEU A 640 -18.62 3.88 -9.41
C LEU A 640 -17.35 3.31 -10.05
N CYS A 641 -16.31 4.11 -10.30
CA CYS A 641 -15.03 3.60 -10.77
C CYS A 641 -14.19 2.94 -9.68
N TYR A 642 -14.43 3.27 -8.41
CA TYR A 642 -13.73 2.68 -7.26
C TYR A 642 -14.46 1.46 -6.68
N GLY A 643 -15.79 1.53 -6.60
CA GLY A 643 -16.67 0.50 -6.02
C GLY A 643 -16.70 0.51 -4.50
N ARG A 644 -16.74 -0.67 -3.89
CA ARG A 644 -16.83 -0.89 -2.44
C ARG A 644 -15.57 -0.39 -1.70
N ASP A 645 -15.75 0.34 -0.60
CA ASP A 645 -14.72 0.57 0.42
C ASP A 645 -14.52 -0.73 1.22
N LEU A 646 -13.39 -1.37 0.99
CA LEU A 646 -13.01 -2.63 1.63
C LEU A 646 -12.84 -2.50 3.16
N GLY A 647 -12.56 -1.29 3.66
CA GLY A 647 -12.45 -1.06 5.10
C GLY A 647 -13.80 -0.99 5.82
N ARG A 648 -14.91 -0.85 5.09
CA ARG A 648 -16.28 -0.69 5.65
C ARG A 648 -17.31 -1.65 5.06
N GLY A 649 -16.98 -2.36 3.99
CA GLY A 649 -17.89 -3.31 3.32
C GLY A 649 -19.07 -2.67 2.60
N LYS A 650 -19.04 -1.35 2.35
CA LYS A 650 -20.11 -0.59 1.68
C LYS A 650 -19.56 0.19 0.50
N MET A 651 -20.43 0.68 -0.37
CA MET A 651 -20.05 1.60 -1.45
C MET A 651 -19.25 2.79 -0.89
N VAL A 652 -18.20 3.21 -1.60
CA VAL A 652 -17.34 4.31 -1.12
C VAL A 652 -18.11 5.63 -1.04
N ALA A 653 -17.95 6.36 0.06
CA ALA A 653 -18.55 7.67 0.25
C ALA A 653 -17.83 8.76 -0.57
N ILE A 654 -18.57 9.76 -1.03
CA ILE A 654 -17.99 10.98 -1.61
C ILE A 654 -17.17 11.68 -0.52
N GLY A 655 -15.98 12.18 -0.88
CA GLY A 655 -15.01 12.75 0.04
C GLY A 655 -14.00 11.74 0.61
N ALA A 656 -14.12 10.44 0.31
CA ALA A 656 -13.18 9.44 0.82
C ALA A 656 -11.77 9.59 0.21
N ALA A 657 -10.74 9.59 1.07
CA ALA A 657 -9.33 9.71 0.69
C ALA A 657 -8.72 8.36 0.20
N VAL A 658 -9.29 7.81 -0.87
CA VAL A 658 -8.94 6.50 -1.44
C VAL A 658 -7.47 6.37 -1.88
N GLY A 659 -6.82 7.45 -2.31
CA GLY A 659 -5.40 7.44 -2.66
C GLY A 659 -4.48 7.20 -1.46
N ILE A 660 -4.81 7.74 -0.28
CA ILE A 660 -4.08 7.47 0.97
C ILE A 660 -4.28 6.01 1.39
N VAL A 661 -5.52 5.51 1.29
CA VAL A 661 -5.82 4.11 1.59
C VAL A 661 -5.04 3.17 0.68
N ALA A 662 -5.02 3.43 -0.63
CA ALA A 662 -4.25 2.65 -1.60
C ALA A 662 -2.75 2.64 -1.28
N ALA A 663 -2.17 3.81 -1.01
CA ALA A 663 -0.76 3.94 -0.67
C ALA A 663 -0.39 3.18 0.61
N GLN A 664 -1.25 3.21 1.63
CA GLN A 664 -1.05 2.47 2.88
C GLN A 664 -1.24 0.95 2.69
N SER A 665 -2.26 0.53 1.93
CA SER A 665 -2.53 -0.88 1.64
C SER A 665 -1.41 -1.57 0.88
N ILE A 666 -0.67 -0.82 0.05
CA ILE A 666 0.53 -1.32 -0.65
C ILE A 666 1.77 -1.22 0.27
N GLY A 667 1.90 -0.10 0.99
CA GLY A 667 3.09 0.20 1.78
C GLY A 667 3.24 -0.60 3.08
N GLU A 668 2.15 -0.83 3.82
CA GLU A 668 2.18 -1.57 5.09
C GLU A 668 2.68 -3.01 4.91
N PRO A 669 2.12 -3.81 3.98
CA PRO A 669 2.64 -5.15 3.77
C PRO A 669 4.04 -5.13 3.18
N GLY A 670 4.43 -4.05 2.48
CA GLY A 670 5.80 -3.86 2.01
C GLY A 670 6.85 -3.92 3.13
N THR A 671 6.51 -3.45 4.34
CA THR A 671 7.37 -3.63 5.53
C THR A 671 7.40 -5.08 6.00
N GLN A 672 6.27 -5.78 5.89
CA GLN A 672 6.19 -7.20 6.21
C GLN A 672 6.97 -8.07 5.20
N LEU A 673 7.02 -7.73 3.90
CA LEU A 673 7.82 -8.44 2.90
C LEU A 673 9.31 -8.46 3.28
N THR A 674 9.80 -7.37 3.86
CA THR A 674 11.18 -7.26 4.36
C THR A 674 11.42 -8.00 5.67
N LEU A 675 10.36 -8.23 6.46
CA LEU A 675 10.43 -8.94 7.74
C LEU A 675 10.19 -10.45 7.60
N ARG A 676 9.27 -10.92 6.75
CA ARG A 676 8.96 -12.35 6.56
C ARG A 676 10.06 -13.13 5.85
N THR A 677 10.90 -12.45 5.07
CA THR A 677 12.15 -13.03 4.53
C THR A 677 13.10 -13.53 5.63
N PHE A 678 12.86 -13.18 6.89
CA PHE A 678 13.53 -13.71 8.08
C PHE A 678 13.25 -15.20 8.32
N HIS A 679 12.01 -15.65 8.18
CA HIS A 679 11.62 -17.04 8.53
C HIS A 679 12.02 -18.05 7.45
N THR A 680 12.06 -17.60 6.19
CA THR A 680 12.56 -18.37 5.05
C THR A 680 14.06 -18.17 4.82
N GLY A 681 14.69 -17.15 5.41
CA GLY A 681 16.13 -16.86 5.25
C GLY A 681 17.07 -17.93 5.82
N GLY A 682 16.56 -18.89 6.59
CA GLY A 682 17.29 -20.09 6.96
C GLY A 682 17.22 -21.21 5.92
N VAL A 683 16.32 -21.15 4.94
CA VAL A 683 15.95 -22.26 4.05
C VAL A 683 15.76 -21.74 2.64
N ALA A 684 16.78 -21.87 1.81
CA ALA A 684 16.74 -21.32 0.47
C ALA A 684 15.64 -21.96 -0.38
N HIS A 685 14.78 -21.12 -0.94
CA HIS A 685 13.94 -21.48 -2.08
C HIS A 685 14.62 -20.91 -3.32
N GLY A 686 14.95 -21.80 -4.27
CA GLY A 686 15.77 -21.50 -5.44
C GLY A 686 15.04 -20.68 -6.50
N GLY A 687 15.18 -19.35 -6.44
CA GLY A 687 14.79 -18.45 -7.52
C GLY A 687 15.73 -17.25 -7.60
N ASP A 688 16.46 -17.13 -8.72
CA ASP A 688 17.43 -16.07 -9.03
C ASP A 688 16.78 -14.76 -9.52
N ILE A 689 15.48 -14.61 -9.30
CA ILE A 689 14.71 -13.41 -9.67
C ILE A 689 14.75 -12.45 -8.48
N THR A 690 14.94 -11.16 -8.72
CA THR A 690 14.79 -10.14 -7.67
C THR A 690 13.42 -10.30 -7.01
N ALA A 691 13.40 -10.83 -5.79
CA ALA A 691 12.18 -11.13 -5.05
C ALA A 691 11.94 -10.10 -3.94
N GLY A 692 10.67 -9.86 -3.62
CA GLY A 692 10.25 -8.99 -2.53
C GLY A 692 10.32 -7.49 -2.87
N LEU A 693 10.53 -6.66 -1.84
CA LEU A 693 10.40 -5.21 -1.92
C LEU A 693 11.24 -4.52 -3.02
N PRO A 694 12.51 -4.88 -3.29
CA PRO A 694 13.30 -4.21 -4.32
C PRO A 694 12.69 -4.31 -5.72
N ARG A 695 11.98 -5.41 -6.01
CA ARG A 695 11.28 -5.59 -7.28
C ARG A 695 10.06 -4.68 -7.38
N VAL A 696 9.28 -4.58 -6.30
CA VAL A 696 8.15 -3.65 -6.21
C VAL A 696 8.62 -2.20 -6.42
N GLU A 697 9.71 -1.80 -5.77
CA GLU A 697 10.30 -0.47 -5.97
C GLU A 697 10.79 -0.24 -7.40
N GLU A 698 11.39 -1.25 -8.04
CA GLU A 698 11.85 -1.15 -9.43
C GLU A 698 10.69 -0.94 -10.41
N VAL A 699 9.60 -1.69 -10.24
CA VAL A 699 8.40 -1.58 -11.09
C VAL A 699 7.76 -0.21 -10.93
N PHE A 700 7.49 0.24 -9.70
CA PHE A 700 6.85 1.54 -9.46
C PHE A 700 7.72 2.77 -9.77
N GLU A 701 9.05 2.66 -9.69
CA GLU A 701 9.94 3.73 -10.16
C GLU A 701 10.10 3.75 -11.69
N ALA A 702 9.50 2.78 -12.40
CA ALA A 702 9.56 2.66 -13.86
C ALA A 702 10.98 2.88 -14.39
N ARG A 703 11.95 2.17 -13.79
CA ARG A 703 13.38 2.34 -14.06
C ARG A 703 13.65 2.21 -15.56
N LYS A 704 14.49 3.10 -16.09
CA LYS A 704 14.77 3.16 -17.54
C LYS A 704 15.35 1.85 -18.09
N LYS A 705 16.18 1.17 -17.28
CA LYS A 705 16.76 -0.15 -17.59
C LYS A 705 16.64 -1.04 -16.36
N PRO A 706 15.62 -1.91 -16.28
CA PRO A 706 15.52 -2.90 -15.22
C PRO A 706 16.68 -3.91 -15.31
N LYS A 707 17.04 -4.52 -14.17
CA LYS A 707 18.10 -5.54 -14.17
C LYS A 707 17.58 -6.82 -14.84
N GLY A 708 18.31 -7.34 -15.82
CA GLY A 708 17.86 -8.52 -16.58
C GLY A 708 16.74 -8.22 -17.57
N GLU A 709 16.71 -7.00 -18.13
CA GLU A 709 15.76 -6.63 -19.19
C GLU A 709 15.92 -7.54 -20.41
N VAL A 710 14.79 -7.97 -20.97
CA VAL A 710 14.74 -8.74 -22.21
C VAL A 710 13.97 -7.99 -23.29
N PRO A 711 14.34 -8.15 -24.58
CA PRO A 711 13.65 -7.49 -25.67
C PRO A 711 12.27 -8.12 -25.91
N ILE A 712 11.30 -7.27 -26.25
CA ILE A 712 10.02 -7.64 -26.85
C ILE A 712 10.08 -7.35 -28.34
N SER A 713 9.33 -8.12 -29.13
CA SER A 713 9.18 -7.79 -30.55
C SER A 713 8.40 -6.50 -30.68
N GLU A 714 8.86 -5.67 -31.58
CA GLU A 714 8.39 -4.32 -31.82
C GLU A 714 7.54 -4.29 -33.11
N ILE A 715 7.57 -5.36 -33.90
CA ILE A 715 6.70 -5.65 -35.06
C ILE A 715 6.18 -7.10 -34.97
N GLY A 716 5.08 -7.40 -35.67
CA GLY A 716 4.66 -8.76 -35.93
C GLY A 716 5.42 -9.31 -37.14
N GLY A 717 5.53 -10.63 -37.29
CA GLY A 717 6.24 -11.21 -38.42
C GLY A 717 6.74 -12.63 -38.16
N VAL A 718 7.56 -13.14 -39.07
CA VAL A 718 8.21 -14.45 -38.97
C VAL A 718 9.59 -14.31 -38.33
N VAL A 719 9.89 -15.18 -37.37
CA VAL A 719 11.14 -15.19 -36.62
C VAL A 719 12.23 -15.95 -37.36
N HIS A 720 13.42 -15.34 -37.46
CA HIS A 720 14.66 -15.93 -37.94
C HIS A 720 15.77 -15.79 -36.90
N ILE A 721 16.42 -16.88 -36.53
CA ILE A 721 17.41 -16.97 -35.45
C ILE A 721 18.78 -17.22 -36.08
N VAL A 722 19.62 -16.19 -36.08
CA VAL A 722 21.00 -16.27 -36.56
C VAL A 722 21.95 -16.45 -35.38
N ARG A 723 22.79 -17.48 -35.44
CA ARG A 723 23.82 -17.74 -34.43
C ARG A 723 25.16 -17.14 -34.88
N SER A 724 25.72 -16.25 -34.08
CA SER A 724 27.09 -15.75 -34.20
C SER A 724 27.91 -16.21 -32.99
N ASP A 725 29.25 -16.27 -33.11
CA ASP A 725 30.14 -16.85 -32.09
C ASP A 725 29.98 -16.25 -30.68
N ASP A 726 29.61 -14.97 -30.55
CA ASP A 726 29.43 -14.29 -29.25
C ASP A 726 27.98 -13.93 -28.88
N GLN A 727 27.02 -13.97 -29.83
CA GLN A 727 25.63 -13.52 -29.61
C GLN A 727 24.61 -14.28 -30.47
N ARG A 728 23.38 -14.43 -29.97
CA ARG A 728 22.23 -14.87 -30.78
C ARG A 728 21.49 -13.63 -31.31
N LEU A 729 21.24 -13.60 -32.60
CA LEU A 729 20.43 -12.57 -33.25
C LEU A 729 19.05 -13.17 -33.56
N VAL A 730 18.00 -12.47 -33.17
CA VAL A 730 16.63 -12.78 -33.54
C VAL A 730 16.16 -11.69 -34.49
N LEU A 731 15.89 -12.04 -35.74
CA LEU A 731 15.35 -11.17 -36.77
C LEU A 731 13.85 -11.47 -36.91
N VAL A 732 13.03 -10.42 -36.93
CA VAL A 732 11.58 -10.54 -37.19
C VAL A 732 11.31 -9.84 -38.50
N VAL A 733 10.68 -10.54 -39.46
CA VAL A 733 10.40 -10.01 -40.80
C VAL A 733 8.89 -10.05 -41.05
N ASP A 734 8.31 -8.90 -41.39
CA ASP A 734 6.96 -8.77 -41.91
C ASP A 734 7.02 -8.40 -43.39
N SER A 735 6.39 -9.19 -44.25
CA SER A 735 6.32 -8.91 -45.68
C SER A 735 4.87 -8.92 -46.15
N GLU A 736 4.39 -7.76 -46.58
CA GLU A 736 3.07 -7.59 -47.18
C GLU A 736 3.19 -7.21 -48.65
N ILE A 737 2.40 -7.85 -49.51
CA ILE A 737 2.30 -7.52 -50.92
C ILE A 737 1.12 -6.55 -51.10
N VAL A 738 1.41 -5.27 -51.29
CA VAL A 738 0.43 -4.22 -51.58
C VAL A 738 0.17 -4.19 -53.09
N LYS A 739 -1.09 -4.24 -53.50
CA LYS A 739 -1.50 -4.19 -54.91
C LYS A 739 -2.31 -2.92 -55.18
N PHE A 740 -1.91 -2.13 -56.17
CA PHE A 740 -2.70 -1.01 -56.69
C PHE A 740 -3.28 -1.42 -58.04
N GLU A 741 -4.60 -1.54 -58.13
CA GLU A 741 -5.29 -1.98 -59.34
C GLU A 741 -5.87 -0.78 -60.10
N HIS A 742 -5.57 -0.71 -61.40
CA HIS A 742 -6.07 0.32 -62.30
C HIS A 742 -6.78 -0.32 -63.49
N GLU A 743 -8.09 -0.11 -63.61
CA GLU A 743 -8.87 -0.52 -64.78
C GLU A 743 -8.87 0.58 -65.86
N ILE A 744 -8.49 0.21 -67.09
CA ILE A 744 -8.28 1.16 -68.18
C ILE A 744 -9.47 1.17 -69.15
N LYS A 745 -10.07 2.36 -69.32
CA LYS A 745 -11.19 2.59 -70.25
C LYS A 745 -10.73 2.57 -71.72
N ARG A 746 -11.61 2.14 -72.64
CA ARG A 746 -11.33 2.09 -74.09
C ARG A 746 -10.92 3.48 -74.62
N GLY A 747 -9.77 3.57 -75.30
CA GLY A 747 -9.24 4.79 -75.92
C GLY A 747 -8.03 5.43 -75.20
N TRP A 748 -7.60 4.88 -74.07
CA TRP A 748 -6.41 5.33 -73.34
C TRP A 748 -5.17 4.54 -73.78
N LYS A 749 -4.02 5.22 -73.92
CA LYS A 749 -2.73 4.64 -74.32
C LYS A 749 -1.94 4.25 -73.07
N ILE A 750 -1.64 2.97 -72.92
CA ILE A 750 -0.82 2.43 -71.84
C ILE A 750 0.65 2.79 -72.11
N LEU A 751 1.35 3.29 -71.08
CA LEU A 751 2.74 3.73 -71.18
C LEU A 751 3.74 2.78 -70.49
N VAL A 752 3.25 1.75 -69.80
CA VAL A 752 4.07 0.77 -69.05
C VAL A 752 3.87 -0.66 -69.59
N GLU A 753 4.92 -1.46 -69.58
CA GLU A 753 4.93 -2.86 -69.99
C GLU A 753 4.85 -3.82 -68.78
N ASP A 754 4.50 -5.09 -69.04
CA ASP A 754 4.46 -6.11 -68.00
C ASP A 754 5.88 -6.38 -67.46
N GLY A 755 6.03 -6.29 -66.14
CA GLY A 755 7.32 -6.45 -65.47
C GLY A 755 8.11 -5.16 -65.22
N ASP A 756 7.65 -3.99 -65.70
CA ASP A 756 8.31 -2.70 -65.50
C ASP A 756 8.36 -2.29 -64.02
N GLU A 757 9.48 -1.69 -63.60
CA GLU A 757 9.63 -1.05 -62.29
C GLU A 757 9.33 0.45 -62.40
N ILE A 758 8.30 0.90 -61.68
CA ILE A 758 7.84 2.29 -61.72
C ILE A 758 7.92 2.94 -60.33
N LYS A 759 8.18 4.25 -60.29
CA LYS A 759 8.20 5.06 -59.06
C LYS A 759 6.86 5.78 -58.88
N GLN A 760 6.56 6.17 -57.64
CA GLN A 760 5.39 6.99 -57.34
C GLN A 760 5.42 8.29 -58.17
N GLY A 761 4.33 8.55 -58.90
CA GLY A 761 4.20 9.70 -59.80
C GLY A 761 4.53 9.43 -61.27
N ASP A 762 5.06 8.25 -61.61
CA ASP A 762 5.35 7.91 -63.02
C ASP A 762 4.03 7.68 -63.80
N PRO A 763 3.91 8.18 -65.04
CA PRO A 763 2.68 8.06 -65.82
C PRO A 763 2.48 6.63 -66.32
N ILE A 764 1.39 6.00 -65.88
CA ILE A 764 1.02 4.62 -66.23
C ILE A 764 0.20 4.60 -67.53
N VAL A 765 -0.70 5.58 -67.70
CA VAL A 765 -1.61 5.65 -68.84
C VAL A 765 -1.82 7.11 -69.26
N SER A 766 -1.83 7.41 -70.56
CA SER A 766 -2.14 8.73 -71.10
C SER A 766 -3.35 8.74 -72.04
N TRP A 767 -4.08 9.86 -72.05
CA TRP A 767 -5.16 10.14 -72.98
C TRP A 767 -4.95 11.48 -73.69
N HIS A 768 -4.81 11.44 -75.02
CA HIS A 768 -4.60 12.61 -75.90
C HIS A 768 -3.56 13.62 -75.39
N ASP A 769 -2.47 13.13 -74.77
CA ASP A 769 -1.37 13.94 -74.19
C ASP A 769 -1.80 15.08 -73.24
N ARG A 770 -3.04 15.06 -72.72
CA ARG A 770 -3.59 16.09 -71.83
C ARG A 770 -4.00 15.58 -70.46
N ARG A 771 -4.26 14.28 -70.30
CA ARG A 771 -4.57 13.64 -69.00
C ARG A 771 -3.74 12.37 -68.85
N GLN A 772 -3.09 12.23 -67.70
CA GLN A 772 -2.27 11.07 -67.33
C GLN A 772 -2.77 10.50 -66.01
N ILE A 773 -2.82 9.17 -65.92
CA ILE A 773 -2.96 8.44 -64.65
C ILE A 773 -1.53 8.09 -64.22
N VAL A 774 -1.14 8.51 -63.03
CA VAL A 774 0.19 8.29 -62.46
C VAL A 774 0.17 7.19 -61.42
N ALA A 775 1.32 6.58 -61.17
CA ALA A 775 1.50 5.54 -60.18
C ALA A 775 1.29 6.07 -58.76
N GLU A 776 0.38 5.45 -58.00
CA GLU A 776 0.13 5.79 -56.60
C GLU A 776 1.29 5.40 -55.67
N GLY A 777 2.09 4.40 -56.06
CA GLY A 777 3.23 3.90 -55.30
C GLY A 777 4.32 3.31 -56.18
N ARG A 778 5.48 3.03 -55.59
CA ARG A 778 6.57 2.30 -56.25
C ARG A 778 6.20 0.82 -56.35
N GLY A 779 6.51 0.15 -57.44
CA GLY A 779 6.27 -1.30 -57.54
C GLY A 779 6.49 -1.85 -58.94
N ARG A 780 6.28 -3.15 -59.08
CA ARG A 780 6.40 -3.86 -60.34
C ARG A 780 5.04 -3.97 -61.01
N VAL A 781 4.97 -3.63 -62.28
CA VAL A 781 3.74 -3.68 -63.07
C VAL A 781 3.43 -5.13 -63.44
N VAL A 782 2.22 -5.59 -63.13
CA VAL A 782 1.61 -6.82 -63.65
C VAL A 782 0.43 -6.42 -64.52
N ARG A 783 0.47 -6.81 -65.79
CA ARG A 783 -0.54 -6.41 -66.78
C ARG A 783 -1.36 -7.61 -67.25
N GLU A 784 -2.66 -7.54 -67.01
CA GLU A 784 -3.65 -8.48 -67.55
C GLU A 784 -4.63 -7.70 -68.45
N ASP A 785 -4.39 -7.72 -69.76
CA ASP A 785 -5.13 -6.97 -70.78
C ASP A 785 -5.26 -5.45 -70.51
N ARG A 786 -6.37 -5.05 -69.87
CA ARG A 786 -6.74 -3.67 -69.52
C ARG A 786 -6.70 -3.38 -68.01
N HIS A 787 -6.26 -4.35 -67.22
CA HIS A 787 -6.00 -4.18 -65.80
C HIS A 787 -4.49 -4.07 -65.60
N ILE A 788 -4.06 -2.99 -64.98
CA ILE A 788 -2.68 -2.80 -64.54
C ILE A 788 -2.69 -2.90 -63.03
N THR A 789 -1.94 -3.87 -62.50
CA THR A 789 -1.75 -4.07 -61.08
C THR A 789 -0.32 -3.74 -60.73
N ILE A 790 -0.10 -2.72 -59.90
CA ILE A 790 1.22 -2.38 -59.38
C ILE A 790 1.41 -3.19 -58.10
N VAL A 791 2.36 -4.11 -58.11
CA VAL A 791 2.67 -4.96 -56.96
C VAL A 791 3.89 -4.40 -56.24
N HIS A 792 3.71 -4.00 -54.99
CA HIS A 792 4.78 -3.53 -54.11
C HIS A 792 4.94 -4.45 -52.91
N GLU A 793 6.12 -5.04 -52.72
CA GLU A 793 6.45 -5.71 -51.47
C GLU A 793 6.91 -4.67 -50.44
N ARG A 794 6.11 -4.52 -49.38
CA ARG A 794 6.47 -3.76 -48.18
C ARG A 794 7.08 -4.74 -47.20
N ARG A 795 8.41 -4.69 -47.06
CA ARG A 795 9.18 -5.47 -46.08
C ARG A 795 9.61 -4.58 -44.92
N ASP A 796 9.22 -4.95 -43.70
CA ASP A 796 9.71 -4.36 -42.45
C ASP A 796 10.47 -5.44 -41.66
N GLU A 797 11.68 -5.12 -41.21
CA GLU A 797 12.52 -6.06 -40.49
C GLU A 797 13.18 -5.42 -39.27
N ARG A 798 13.18 -6.15 -38.16
CA ARG A 798 13.80 -5.70 -36.89
C ARG A 798 14.71 -6.76 -36.31
N GLU A 799 15.89 -6.31 -35.89
CA GLU A 799 16.93 -7.15 -35.30
C GLU A 799 17.00 -6.98 -33.78
N TYR A 800 17.01 -8.10 -33.06
CA TYR A 800 17.13 -8.15 -31.60
C TYR A 800 18.35 -8.96 -31.17
N LYS A 801 19.24 -8.33 -30.40
CA LYS A 801 20.43 -8.98 -29.84
C LYS A 801 20.07 -9.70 -28.53
N VAL A 802 20.33 -11.00 -28.48
CA VAL A 802 20.02 -11.87 -27.35
C VAL A 802 21.28 -12.56 -26.85
N SER A 803 21.43 -12.66 -25.53
CA SER A 803 22.54 -13.39 -24.91
C SER A 803 22.46 -14.89 -25.22
N THR A 804 23.62 -15.53 -25.42
CA THR A 804 23.72 -16.98 -25.67
C THR A 804 23.21 -17.84 -24.50
N THR A 805 23.25 -17.32 -23.27
CA THR A 805 22.71 -17.97 -22.06
C THR A 805 21.21 -17.77 -21.87
N GLY A 806 20.59 -16.85 -22.63
CA GLY A 806 19.16 -16.58 -22.56
C GLY A 806 18.34 -17.74 -23.11
N ARG A 807 17.33 -18.19 -22.36
CA ARG A 807 16.35 -19.17 -22.84
C ARG A 807 15.35 -18.47 -23.76
N LEU A 808 15.42 -18.77 -25.05
CA LEU A 808 14.47 -18.27 -26.06
C LEU A 808 13.07 -18.80 -25.76
N MET A 809 12.07 -17.95 -25.99
CA MET A 809 10.64 -18.28 -25.93
C MET A 809 10.02 -18.45 -27.31
N VAL A 810 10.80 -18.17 -28.37
CA VAL A 810 10.39 -18.27 -29.77
C VAL A 810 11.24 -19.28 -30.53
N GLU A 811 10.65 -19.86 -31.57
CA GLU A 811 11.27 -20.85 -32.46
C GLU A 811 11.52 -20.29 -33.87
N GLU A 812 12.45 -20.91 -34.61
CA GLU A 812 12.72 -20.56 -36.01
C GLU A 812 11.45 -20.75 -36.86
N GLY A 813 11.10 -19.75 -37.66
CA GLY A 813 9.90 -19.78 -38.51
C GLY A 813 8.58 -19.54 -37.77
N GLN A 814 8.61 -19.30 -36.45
CA GLN A 814 7.40 -18.96 -35.70
C GLN A 814 6.87 -17.58 -36.11
N ARG A 815 5.56 -17.49 -36.34
CA ARG A 815 4.89 -16.20 -36.53
C ARG A 815 4.53 -15.60 -35.18
N ILE A 816 4.89 -14.34 -34.97
CA ILE A 816 4.68 -13.62 -33.71
C ILE A 816 3.94 -12.31 -33.93
N GLU A 817 3.29 -11.81 -32.87
CA GLU A 817 2.63 -10.50 -32.85
C GLU A 817 3.54 -9.43 -32.22
N PRO A 818 3.31 -8.14 -32.49
CA PRO A 818 3.97 -7.06 -31.76
C PRO A 818 3.80 -7.24 -30.24
N GLY A 819 4.87 -6.98 -29.49
CA GLY A 819 4.93 -7.15 -28.04
C GLY A 819 5.30 -8.55 -27.56
N THR A 820 5.42 -9.54 -28.44
CA THR A 820 5.81 -10.92 -28.06
C THR A 820 7.19 -10.95 -27.41
N GLN A 821 7.29 -11.58 -26.24
CA GLN A 821 8.55 -11.75 -25.53
C GLN A 821 9.44 -12.79 -26.21
N LEU A 822 10.65 -12.40 -26.60
CA LEU A 822 11.57 -13.27 -27.35
C LEU A 822 12.40 -14.18 -26.44
N VAL A 823 12.68 -13.73 -25.21
CA VAL A 823 13.58 -14.39 -24.25
C VAL A 823 12.93 -14.38 -22.88
N LYS A 824 13.05 -15.47 -22.13
CA LYS A 824 12.56 -15.53 -20.74
C LYS A 824 13.32 -14.53 -19.87
N GLY A 825 12.60 -13.61 -19.22
CA GLY A 825 13.17 -12.57 -18.37
C GLY A 825 12.20 -11.44 -18.03
N ILE A 826 12.74 -10.33 -17.54
CA ILE A 826 11.98 -9.17 -17.06
C ILE A 826 11.69 -8.21 -18.23
N LEU A 827 10.43 -7.83 -18.42
CA LEU A 827 10.05 -6.85 -19.43
C LEU A 827 10.28 -5.42 -18.94
N ASN A 828 10.52 -4.50 -19.88
CA ASN A 828 10.62 -3.07 -19.60
C ASN A 828 9.25 -2.40 -19.82
N PRO A 829 8.58 -1.86 -18.78
CA PRO A 829 7.26 -1.23 -18.93
C PRO A 829 7.22 -0.09 -19.95
N ARG A 830 8.34 0.60 -20.18
CA ARG A 830 8.42 1.69 -21.15
C ARG A 830 8.35 1.20 -22.59
N HIS A 831 8.93 0.03 -22.86
CA HIS A 831 8.86 -0.60 -24.18
C HIS A 831 7.45 -1.15 -24.42
N ILE A 832 6.83 -1.73 -23.39
CA ILE A 832 5.41 -2.15 -23.45
C ILE A 832 4.53 -0.94 -23.79
N LEU A 833 4.74 0.21 -23.14
CA LEU A 833 3.96 1.41 -23.42
C LEU A 833 4.12 1.90 -24.87
N ALA A 834 5.34 1.82 -25.41
CA ALA A 834 5.62 2.25 -26.77
C ALA A 834 5.03 1.31 -27.84
N VAL A 835 4.96 0.00 -27.57
CA VAL A 835 4.55 -1.02 -28.56
C VAL A 835 3.08 -1.42 -28.39
N LEU A 836 2.68 -1.79 -27.18
CA LEU A 836 1.34 -2.33 -26.85
C LEU A 836 0.39 -1.28 -26.28
N GLY A 837 0.91 -0.10 -25.91
CA GLY A 837 0.11 0.99 -25.38
C GLY A 837 -0.16 0.89 -23.87
N ARG A 838 -1.08 1.73 -23.42
CA ARG A 838 -1.32 2.01 -22.00
C ARG A 838 -1.93 0.85 -21.24
N GLU A 839 -3.00 0.26 -21.76
CA GLU A 839 -3.74 -0.82 -21.08
C GLU A 839 -2.83 -2.03 -20.79
N ALA A 840 -2.04 -2.45 -21.78
CA ALA A 840 -1.07 -3.53 -21.61
C ALA A 840 0.01 -3.20 -20.59
N THR A 841 0.46 -1.94 -20.53
CA THR A 841 1.44 -1.48 -19.54
C THR A 841 0.88 -1.52 -18.12
N GLU A 842 -0.36 -1.04 -17.94
CA GLU A 842 -1.07 -1.05 -16.66
C GLU A 842 -1.26 -2.49 -16.16
N GLN A 843 -1.75 -3.39 -17.02
CA GLN A 843 -1.95 -4.81 -16.70
C GLN A 843 -0.62 -5.52 -16.37
N TYR A 844 0.44 -5.25 -17.13
CA TYR A 844 1.77 -5.78 -16.83
C TYR A 844 2.28 -5.34 -15.46
N MET A 845 2.24 -4.03 -15.17
CA MET A 845 2.71 -3.50 -13.89
C MET A 845 1.87 -4.03 -12.71
N LEU A 846 0.56 -4.10 -12.86
CA LEU A 846 -0.35 -4.67 -11.86
C LEU A 846 0.00 -6.14 -11.59
N SER A 847 0.06 -6.97 -12.62
CA SER A 847 0.33 -8.41 -12.49
C SER A 847 1.70 -8.70 -11.87
N GLU A 848 2.75 -7.96 -12.27
CA GLU A 848 4.09 -8.15 -11.72
C GLU A 848 4.17 -7.80 -10.23
N VAL A 849 3.56 -6.69 -9.82
CA VAL A 849 3.56 -6.30 -8.40
C VAL A 849 2.70 -7.28 -7.59
N GLN A 850 1.53 -7.67 -8.11
CA GLN A 850 0.64 -8.62 -7.44
C GLN A 850 1.30 -9.98 -7.22
N LYS A 851 2.01 -10.50 -8.23
CA LYS A 851 2.80 -11.75 -8.13
C LYS A 851 3.82 -11.69 -6.99
N VAL A 852 4.49 -10.54 -6.81
CA VAL A 852 5.45 -10.37 -5.71
C VAL A 852 4.77 -10.41 -4.35
N TYR A 853 3.67 -9.69 -4.14
CA TYR A 853 2.96 -9.70 -2.85
C TYR A 853 2.37 -11.08 -2.54
N ARG A 854 1.76 -11.74 -3.53
CA ARG A 854 1.15 -13.06 -3.36
C ARG A 854 2.15 -14.17 -3.11
N SER A 855 3.33 -14.12 -3.74
CA SER A 855 4.42 -15.07 -3.44
C SER A 855 4.83 -15.06 -1.96
N GLN A 856 4.51 -14.00 -1.23
CA GLN A 856 4.79 -13.83 0.20
C GLN A 856 3.54 -14.01 1.09
N GLY A 857 2.43 -14.49 0.51
CA GLY A 857 1.17 -14.73 1.20
C GLY A 857 0.47 -13.44 1.67
N VAL A 858 0.62 -12.35 0.93
CA VAL A 858 -0.11 -11.09 1.14
C VAL A 858 -1.10 -10.91 0.00
N ASN A 859 -2.39 -10.80 0.34
CA ASN A 859 -3.44 -10.43 -0.60
C ASN A 859 -3.70 -8.92 -0.51
N ILE A 860 -3.77 -8.26 -1.67
CA ILE A 860 -4.11 -6.84 -1.80
C ILE A 860 -5.06 -6.74 -3.00
N ASN A 861 -6.15 -6.00 -2.87
CA ASN A 861 -7.09 -5.82 -3.96
C ASN A 861 -6.48 -4.94 -5.07
N ASP A 862 -6.69 -5.36 -6.32
CA ASP A 862 -6.24 -4.72 -7.56
C ASP A 862 -6.54 -3.21 -7.61
N LYS A 863 -7.68 -2.75 -7.06
CA LYS A 863 -8.10 -1.34 -7.09
C LYS A 863 -7.07 -0.38 -6.47
N HIS A 864 -6.30 -0.85 -5.49
CA HIS A 864 -5.25 -0.04 -4.86
C HIS A 864 -4.08 0.20 -5.82
N PHE A 865 -3.67 -0.82 -6.58
CA PHE A 865 -2.65 -0.69 -7.61
C PHE A 865 -3.12 0.20 -8.75
N GLU A 866 -4.36 0.00 -9.21
CA GLU A 866 -5.01 0.80 -10.26
C GLU A 866 -5.03 2.28 -9.91
N THR A 867 -5.28 2.62 -8.64
CA THR A 867 -5.27 4.00 -8.14
C THR A 867 -3.87 4.65 -8.25
N ILE A 868 -2.80 3.90 -7.95
CA ILE A 868 -1.43 4.38 -8.10
C ILE A 868 -1.03 4.46 -9.58
N LEU A 869 -1.34 3.43 -10.38
CA LEU A 869 -1.01 3.35 -11.79
C LEU A 869 -1.66 4.49 -12.60
N ARG A 870 -2.90 4.88 -12.26
CA ARG A 870 -3.57 6.07 -12.79
C ARG A 870 -2.68 7.31 -12.70
N LYS A 871 -1.99 7.51 -11.57
CA LYS A 871 -1.11 8.67 -11.37
C LYS A 871 0.21 8.54 -12.12
N LEU A 872 0.78 7.34 -12.22
CA LEU A 872 2.03 7.10 -12.96
C LEU A 872 1.91 7.30 -14.47
N LEU A 873 0.71 7.08 -15.03
CA LEU A 873 0.36 7.24 -16.45
C LEU A 873 -0.58 8.43 -16.72
N SER A 874 -0.62 9.40 -15.79
CA SER A 874 -1.48 10.59 -15.91
C SER A 874 -0.97 11.61 -16.93
N LYS A 875 0.33 11.59 -17.29
CA LYS A 875 0.96 12.62 -18.11
C LYS A 875 1.18 12.19 -19.56
N VAL A 876 1.02 13.14 -20.46
CA VAL A 876 1.29 13.03 -21.90
C VAL A 876 2.33 14.09 -22.27
N GLN A 877 3.30 13.71 -23.11
CA GLN A 877 4.25 14.65 -23.70
C GLN A 877 3.72 15.09 -25.05
N VAL A 878 3.48 16.40 -25.19
CA VAL A 878 2.97 17.00 -26.44
C VAL A 878 4.03 16.90 -27.53
N THR A 879 3.67 16.39 -28.70
CA THR A 879 4.54 16.35 -29.89
C THR A 879 4.15 17.37 -30.93
N GLU A 880 2.86 17.59 -31.11
CA GLU A 880 2.32 18.57 -32.03
C GLU A 880 1.31 19.42 -31.27
N SER A 881 1.51 20.73 -31.24
CA SER A 881 0.61 21.67 -30.54
C SER A 881 -0.75 21.84 -31.21
N GLY A 882 -0.86 21.55 -32.51
CA GLY A 882 -2.04 21.89 -33.28
C GLY A 882 -2.30 23.41 -33.23
N ASP A 883 -3.57 23.78 -33.02
CA ASP A 883 -4.02 25.16 -32.81
C ASP A 883 -4.26 25.47 -31.32
N THR A 884 -3.68 24.68 -30.40
CA THR A 884 -3.78 24.88 -28.95
C THR A 884 -2.63 25.73 -28.40
N GLU A 885 -2.74 26.21 -27.16
CA GLU A 885 -1.67 26.98 -26.48
C GLU A 885 -0.50 26.11 -25.97
N LEU A 886 -0.59 24.78 -26.12
CA LEU A 886 0.39 23.86 -25.59
C LEU A 886 1.70 23.89 -26.38
N LEU A 887 2.84 23.73 -25.70
CA LEU A 887 4.14 23.72 -26.35
C LEU A 887 4.62 22.29 -26.65
N PRO A 888 5.39 22.08 -27.75
CA PRO A 888 6.06 20.80 -27.97
C PRO A 888 6.99 20.45 -26.80
N ASP A 889 7.06 19.17 -26.46
CA ASP A 889 7.78 18.61 -25.30
C ASP A 889 7.22 18.99 -23.91
N GLU A 890 6.12 19.74 -23.85
CA GLU A 890 5.44 20.03 -22.60
C GLU A 890 4.76 18.77 -22.03
N LEU A 891 4.87 18.58 -20.71
CA LEU A 891 4.22 17.49 -19.99
C LEU A 891 2.91 17.98 -19.39
N VAL A 892 1.79 17.55 -19.98
CA VAL A 892 0.45 17.94 -19.57
C VAL A 892 -0.31 16.74 -18.98
N ASP A 893 -1.34 17.01 -18.18
CA ASP A 893 -2.27 15.97 -17.78
C ASP A 893 -3.08 15.48 -18.99
N ARG A 894 -3.28 14.16 -19.09
CA ARG A 894 -3.99 13.54 -20.20
C ARG A 894 -5.43 14.03 -20.32
N LEU A 895 -6.15 14.12 -19.19
CA LEU A 895 -7.55 14.53 -19.21
C LEU A 895 -7.66 16.02 -19.55
N ALA A 896 -6.73 16.84 -19.06
CA ALA A 896 -6.64 18.24 -19.46
C ALA A 896 -6.37 18.40 -20.96
N LEU A 897 -5.47 17.59 -21.53
CA LEU A 897 -5.21 17.58 -22.98
C LEU A 897 -6.46 17.19 -23.79
N GLU A 898 -7.21 16.17 -23.34
CA GLU A 898 -8.46 15.73 -23.99
C GLU A 898 -9.50 16.86 -24.02
N ASP A 899 -9.59 17.66 -22.96
CA ASP A 899 -10.53 18.76 -22.89
C ASP A 899 -10.11 19.96 -23.73
N VAL A 900 -8.83 20.35 -23.68
CA VAL A 900 -8.27 21.40 -24.55
C VAL A 900 -8.45 21.02 -26.02
N ASN A 901 -8.25 19.75 -26.35
CA ASN A 901 -8.49 19.24 -27.70
C ASN A 901 -9.97 19.26 -28.08
N ARG A 902 -10.89 18.95 -27.16
CA ARG A 902 -12.33 19.06 -27.40
C ARG A 902 -12.71 20.51 -27.70
N GLU A 903 -12.25 21.46 -26.89
CA GLU A 903 -12.47 22.90 -27.10
C GLU A 903 -11.90 23.38 -28.45
N ALA A 904 -10.69 22.95 -28.80
CA ALA A 904 -10.07 23.30 -30.07
C ALA A 904 -10.86 22.74 -31.28
N VAL A 905 -11.36 21.50 -31.18
CA VAL A 905 -12.18 20.87 -32.23
C VAL A 905 -13.55 21.53 -32.34
N GLU A 906 -14.17 21.90 -31.23
CA GLU A 906 -15.43 22.68 -31.21
C GLU A 906 -15.26 24.07 -31.86
N ALA A 907 -14.08 24.67 -31.69
CA ALA A 907 -13.69 25.90 -32.39
C ALA A 907 -13.27 25.68 -33.87
N GLY A 908 -13.28 24.44 -34.36
CA GLY A 908 -12.91 24.08 -35.74
C GLY A 908 -11.40 24.02 -36.03
N GLY A 909 -10.56 24.07 -34.99
CA GLY A 909 -9.10 23.98 -35.06
C GLY A 909 -8.56 22.55 -35.04
N LYS A 910 -7.25 22.41 -35.21
CA LYS A 910 -6.53 21.14 -35.12
C LYS A 910 -6.18 20.82 -33.66
N PRO A 911 -6.53 19.62 -33.15
CA PRO A 911 -6.16 19.22 -31.80
C PRO A 911 -4.65 18.97 -31.68
N ALA A 912 -4.13 19.14 -30.46
CA ALA A 912 -2.78 18.74 -30.11
C ALA A 912 -2.64 17.21 -30.06
N LYS A 913 -1.45 16.72 -30.42
CA LYS A 913 -1.07 15.31 -30.30
C LYS A 913 0.05 15.15 -29.28
N GLY A 914 0.05 14.04 -28.57
CA GLY A 914 1.14 13.70 -27.66
C GLY A 914 1.22 12.20 -27.39
N TRP A 915 2.36 11.78 -26.84
CA TRP A 915 2.61 10.39 -26.46
C TRP A 915 2.46 10.22 -24.95
N PRO A 916 1.84 9.11 -24.49
CA PRO A 916 1.74 8.83 -23.06
C PRO A 916 3.14 8.61 -22.47
N VAL A 917 3.37 9.13 -21.26
CA VAL A 917 4.66 8.99 -20.57
C VAL A 917 4.46 8.27 -19.25
N LEU A 918 5.17 7.15 -19.07
CA LEU A 918 5.27 6.49 -17.77
C LEU A 918 6.29 7.19 -16.88
N LEU A 919 5.79 7.85 -15.82
CA LEU A 919 6.60 8.45 -14.77
C LEU A 919 6.77 7.45 -13.63
N GLY A 920 7.97 7.38 -13.05
CA GLY A 920 8.18 6.67 -11.78
C GLY A 920 7.70 7.50 -10.60
N LEU A 921 7.42 6.88 -9.44
CA LEU A 921 6.92 7.54 -8.23
C LEU A 921 7.64 8.86 -7.90
N THR A 922 8.98 8.85 -7.90
CA THR A 922 9.76 10.06 -7.55
C THR A 922 9.55 11.19 -8.56
N LYS A 923 9.42 10.88 -9.85
CA LYS A 923 9.14 11.89 -10.88
C LYS A 923 7.69 12.36 -10.86
N ALA A 924 6.74 11.45 -10.64
CA ALA A 924 5.33 11.79 -10.53
C ALA A 924 5.07 12.76 -9.37
N ALA A 925 5.65 12.49 -8.18
CA ALA A 925 5.50 13.36 -7.01
C ALA A 925 6.07 14.79 -7.21
N LEU A 926 7.11 14.94 -8.06
CA LEU A 926 7.70 16.24 -8.38
C LEU A 926 6.92 17.04 -9.45
N ASN A 927 6.08 16.37 -10.24
CA ASN A 927 5.25 16.97 -11.29
C ASN A 927 3.77 17.04 -10.86
N THR A 928 3.54 17.19 -9.55
CA THR A 928 2.21 17.49 -9.01
C THR A 928 1.87 18.96 -9.28
N GLU A 929 0.57 19.28 -9.34
CA GLU A 929 0.12 20.67 -9.60
C GLU A 929 0.48 21.60 -8.43
N SER A 930 0.38 21.12 -7.19
CA SER A 930 0.81 21.88 -6.02
C SER A 930 2.33 21.88 -5.85
N PHE A 931 2.92 23.07 -5.95
CA PHE A 931 4.33 23.26 -5.63
C PHE A 931 4.60 23.14 -4.12
N LEU A 932 3.63 23.42 -3.24
CA LEU A 932 3.78 23.27 -1.78
C LEU A 932 3.93 21.79 -1.39
N SER A 933 3.13 20.91 -1.98
CA SER A 933 3.28 19.48 -1.77
C SER A 933 4.61 18.96 -2.34
N ALA A 934 4.93 19.29 -3.59
CA ALA A 934 6.19 18.89 -4.22
C ALA A 934 7.42 19.35 -3.41
N ALA A 935 7.40 20.58 -2.88
CA ALA A 935 8.50 21.14 -2.08
C ALA A 935 8.74 20.39 -0.77
N SER A 936 7.69 19.81 -0.18
CA SER A 936 7.79 19.01 1.05
C SER A 936 8.37 17.60 0.81
N PHE A 937 8.30 17.11 -0.43
CA PHE A 937 8.81 15.81 -0.85
C PHE A 937 10.33 15.84 -0.99
N GLN A 938 10.88 16.33 -2.10
CA GLN A 938 12.33 16.39 -2.34
C GLN A 938 12.69 17.61 -3.17
N HIS A 939 13.99 17.96 -3.21
CA HIS A 939 14.50 19.08 -4.00
C HIS A 939 13.76 20.41 -3.74
N THR A 940 13.37 20.66 -2.48
CA THR A 940 12.59 21.83 -2.03
C THR A 940 13.01 23.14 -2.71
N ILE A 941 14.31 23.43 -2.76
CA ILE A 941 14.82 24.67 -3.35
C ILE A 941 14.56 24.76 -4.86
N ARG A 942 14.74 23.66 -5.61
CA ARG A 942 14.50 23.61 -7.06
C ARG A 942 13.02 23.81 -7.39
N VAL A 943 12.13 23.22 -6.59
CA VAL A 943 10.68 23.36 -6.75
C VAL A 943 10.25 24.80 -6.48
N LEU A 944 10.67 25.37 -5.35
CA LEU A 944 10.34 26.75 -4.99
C LEU A 944 10.92 27.78 -5.98
N SER A 945 12.14 27.55 -6.49
CA SER A 945 12.72 28.45 -7.51
C SER A 945 11.97 28.38 -8.83
N GLY A 946 11.52 27.18 -9.25
CA GLY A 946 10.71 27.04 -10.46
C GLY A 946 9.38 27.76 -10.33
N ALA A 947 8.66 27.50 -9.24
CA ALA A 947 7.38 28.15 -8.94
C ALA A 947 7.51 29.70 -8.87
N ALA A 948 8.59 30.22 -8.29
CA ALA A 948 8.83 31.66 -8.21
C ALA A 948 9.15 32.30 -9.59
N VAL A 949 9.80 31.57 -10.50
CA VAL A 949 10.09 32.05 -11.86
C VAL A 949 8.83 32.05 -12.72
N GLU A 950 8.00 31.01 -12.58
CA GLU A 950 6.75 30.86 -13.32
C GLU A 950 5.60 31.71 -12.73
N GLY A 951 5.75 32.21 -11.50
CA GLY A 951 4.68 32.95 -10.81
C GLY A 951 3.49 32.06 -10.44
N LYS A 952 3.73 30.77 -10.14
CA LYS A 952 2.68 29.78 -9.89
C LYS A 952 1.83 30.11 -8.67
N GLU A 953 0.53 29.92 -8.83
CA GLU A 953 -0.46 29.97 -7.76
C GLU A 953 -0.88 28.55 -7.35
N ASP A 954 -1.18 28.33 -6.07
CA ASP A 954 -1.57 27.03 -5.54
C ASP A 954 -3.01 27.08 -5.03
N LEU A 955 -3.87 26.25 -5.62
CA LEU A 955 -5.31 26.20 -5.33
C LEU A 955 -5.66 25.37 -4.09
N LEU A 956 -4.68 24.75 -3.41
CA LEU A 956 -4.88 24.00 -2.16
C LEU A 956 -5.88 22.84 -2.28
N LEU A 957 -5.90 22.16 -3.43
CA LEU A 957 -6.84 21.07 -3.71
C LEU A 957 -6.42 19.73 -3.06
N GLY A 958 -5.15 19.58 -2.69
CA GLY A 958 -4.64 18.39 -2.05
C GLY A 958 -4.74 18.41 -0.52
N LEU A 959 -4.42 17.27 0.10
CA LEU A 959 -4.46 17.12 1.56
C LEU A 959 -3.29 17.84 2.25
N LYS A 960 -2.11 17.82 1.63
CA LYS A 960 -0.85 18.18 2.32
C LYS A 960 -0.67 19.67 2.46
N GLU A 961 -1.09 20.41 1.44
CA GLU A 961 -1.09 21.86 1.37
C GLU A 961 -1.94 22.41 2.52
N ASN A 962 -3.13 21.86 2.70
CA ASN A 962 -4.03 22.21 3.80
C ASN A 962 -3.45 21.87 5.17
N VAL A 963 -2.83 20.69 5.33
CA VAL A 963 -2.12 20.31 6.57
C VAL A 963 -0.96 21.27 6.88
N LEU A 964 -0.18 21.65 5.87
CA LEU A 964 0.94 22.58 6.02
C LEU A 964 0.48 23.96 6.51
N LEU A 965 -0.66 24.43 5.99
CA LEU A 965 -1.26 25.72 6.34
C LEU A 965 -2.12 25.68 7.62
N GLY A 966 -2.52 24.48 8.07
CA GLY A 966 -3.42 24.31 9.21
C GLY A 966 -4.90 24.54 8.88
N LYS A 967 -5.29 24.31 7.62
CA LYS A 967 -6.69 24.30 7.18
C LYS A 967 -7.29 22.90 7.26
N LEU A 968 -8.61 22.80 7.20
CA LEU A 968 -9.30 21.51 7.02
C LEU A 968 -8.87 20.88 5.69
N ILE A 969 -8.69 19.56 5.70
CA ILE A 969 -8.33 18.82 4.49
C ILE A 969 -9.56 18.64 3.58
N PRO A 970 -9.42 18.68 2.26
CA PRO A 970 -10.52 18.47 1.32
C PRO A 970 -10.86 16.98 1.17
N ALA A 971 -11.10 16.30 2.29
CA ALA A 971 -11.51 14.90 2.37
C ALA A 971 -12.24 14.62 3.68
N GLY A 972 -13.07 13.58 3.70
CA GLY A 972 -13.89 13.20 4.84
C GLY A 972 -14.80 14.35 5.29
N THR A 973 -14.80 14.63 6.59
CA THR A 973 -15.56 15.73 7.22
C THR A 973 -15.16 17.13 6.76
N GLY A 974 -13.99 17.28 6.12
CA GLY A 974 -13.53 18.55 5.54
C GLY A 974 -13.78 18.66 4.03
N TYR A 975 -14.41 17.66 3.41
CA TYR A 975 -14.79 17.71 2.00
C TYR A 975 -15.87 18.77 1.77
N ARG A 976 -15.73 19.58 0.71
CA ARG A 976 -16.60 20.75 0.46
C ARG A 976 -17.35 20.70 -0.87
N GLY A 977 -17.20 19.61 -1.63
CA GLY A 977 -17.65 19.53 -3.02
C GLY A 977 -16.87 20.49 -3.92
N ASP A 978 -16.56 20.07 -5.15
CA ASP A 978 -16.30 21.07 -6.19
C ASP A 978 -17.65 21.61 -6.67
N SER A 979 -17.70 22.89 -7.04
CA SER A 979 -18.88 23.55 -7.63
C SER A 979 -19.41 22.92 -8.93
N SER A 980 -18.82 21.81 -9.37
CA SER A 980 -19.14 21.02 -10.57
C SER A 980 -19.69 19.62 -10.27
N ALA A 981 -19.86 19.23 -9.00
CA ALA A 981 -20.55 17.99 -8.65
C ALA A 981 -22.07 18.21 -8.70
N ASP A 982 -22.79 17.34 -9.43
CA ASP A 982 -24.22 17.48 -9.72
C ASP A 982 -25.15 17.45 -8.48
N ASP A 983 -24.64 17.15 -7.28
CA ASP A 983 -25.42 17.13 -6.03
C ASP A 983 -24.64 17.72 -4.83
N PRO A 984 -25.25 18.59 -4.01
CA PRO A 984 -24.67 19.04 -2.75
C PRO A 984 -24.61 17.88 -1.74
N VAL A 985 -23.41 17.59 -1.22
CA VAL A 985 -23.23 16.61 -0.13
C VAL A 985 -23.51 17.31 1.20
N GLU A 986 -24.58 16.90 1.90
CA GLU A 986 -24.99 17.51 3.18
C GLU A 986 -24.29 16.88 4.39
N ASP A 987 -23.90 15.60 4.31
CA ASP A 987 -23.18 14.89 5.37
C ASP A 987 -22.12 13.91 4.81
N TYR A 988 -21.07 13.68 5.61
CA TYR A 988 -20.09 12.63 5.36
C TYR A 988 -20.31 11.50 6.38
N GLU A 989 -20.94 10.42 5.92
CA GLU A 989 -21.20 9.22 6.71
C GLU A 989 -21.97 9.52 8.01
N GLY A 990 -22.99 10.37 7.89
CA GLY A 990 -23.85 10.78 9.00
C GLY A 990 -23.25 11.87 9.90
N ILE A 991 -22.16 12.52 9.47
CA ILE A 991 -21.61 13.73 10.11
C ILE A 991 -21.94 14.93 9.21
N PRO A 992 -22.76 15.89 9.65
CA PRO A 992 -23.10 17.06 8.84
C PRO A 992 -21.85 17.82 8.38
N LEU A 993 -21.77 18.10 7.09
CA LEU A 993 -20.77 18.99 6.51
C LEU A 993 -21.25 20.44 6.74
N GLU A 994 -20.35 21.36 7.04
CA GLU A 994 -20.73 22.76 7.16
C GLU A 994 -21.24 23.28 5.81
N SER A 995 -22.45 23.86 5.79
CA SER A 995 -22.74 24.90 4.81
C SER A 995 -21.74 26.04 5.01
N PRO A 996 -21.24 26.69 3.96
CA PRO A 996 -20.46 27.91 4.13
C PRO A 996 -21.37 28.92 4.83
N ALA A 997 -21.23 29.06 6.14
CA ALA A 997 -21.71 30.23 6.82
C ALA A 997 -21.00 31.39 6.12
N ALA A 998 -21.79 32.21 5.40
CA ALA A 998 -21.42 33.60 5.20
C ALA A 998 -20.95 34.10 6.56
N ASP A 999 -19.80 34.78 6.62
CA ASP A 999 -19.30 35.41 7.82
C ASP A 999 -20.48 36.05 8.58
N GLU A 1000 -20.97 35.35 9.61
CA GLU A 1000 -21.77 35.95 10.66
C GLU A 1000 -20.76 36.84 11.37
N THR A 1001 -20.62 38.03 10.81
CA THR A 1001 -20.36 39.23 11.58
C THR A 1001 -21.37 39.19 12.72
N GLU A 1002 -20.92 38.72 13.88
CA GLU A 1002 -21.57 39.03 15.13
C GLU A 1002 -21.67 40.55 15.18
N GLU A 1003 -22.84 41.08 14.80
CA GLU A 1003 -23.37 42.31 15.35
C GLU A 1003 -23.45 42.08 16.87
N GLN A 1004 -22.31 42.32 17.54
CA GLN A 1004 -22.31 42.63 18.95
C GLN A 1004 -22.95 44.01 19.06
N ASP A 1005 -24.22 44.00 19.44
CA ASP A 1005 -24.93 45.19 19.92
C ASP A 1005 -24.02 45.97 20.88
N GLU A 1006 -23.83 47.24 20.53
CA GLU A 1006 -23.11 48.24 21.27
C GLU A 1006 -23.70 48.43 22.66
N GLU A 1007 -22.86 48.34 23.70
CA GLU A 1007 -22.96 49.20 24.87
C GLU A 1007 -21.60 49.26 25.59
N VAL A 1008 -20.62 49.99 25.04
CA VAL A 1008 -19.64 50.73 25.86
C VAL A 1008 -19.18 52.00 25.12
N ASP A 1009 -19.49 53.13 25.77
CA ASP A 1009 -19.02 54.49 25.59
C ASP A 1009 -17.77 54.76 24.73
N GLY A 1010 -17.90 55.84 23.95
CA GLY A 1010 -16.94 56.27 22.95
C GLY A 1010 -15.66 56.90 23.49
N LEU A 1011 -14.65 56.93 22.61
CA LEU A 1011 -13.71 58.05 22.42
C LEU A 1011 -12.69 57.71 21.31
N VAL A 1012 -12.71 58.53 20.26
CA VAL A 1012 -11.60 58.90 19.35
C VAL A 1012 -11.12 57.84 18.34
N PHE A 1013 -11.46 58.03 17.05
CA PHE A 1013 -10.51 58.35 15.96
C PHE A 1013 -11.24 58.44 14.61
N LYS A 1014 -11.74 59.64 14.26
CA LYS A 1014 -12.03 60.04 12.87
C LYS A 1014 -10.72 60.53 12.26
N HIS A 1015 -10.25 59.92 11.17
CA HIS A 1015 -9.72 60.67 10.01
C HIS A 1015 -9.28 59.78 8.83
N ILE A 1016 -9.84 60.11 7.66
CA ILE A 1016 -9.26 60.04 6.30
C ILE A 1016 -9.48 58.73 5.52
N THR A 1017 -10.54 58.72 4.69
CA THR A 1017 -10.53 58.15 3.33
C THR A 1017 -11.61 58.82 2.46
N GLU A 1018 -11.31 60.01 1.94
CA GLU A 1018 -11.94 60.54 0.73
C GLU A 1018 -10.84 61.17 -0.13
N HIS A 1019 -10.45 60.47 -1.20
CA HIS A 1019 -10.01 61.05 -2.48
C HIS A 1019 -9.51 59.93 -3.41
N ARG A 1020 -10.34 59.53 -4.37
CA ARG A 1020 -9.92 59.29 -5.76
C ARG A 1020 -11.14 59.09 -6.67
N ALA A 1021 -11.64 60.21 -7.17
CA ALA A 1021 -12.29 60.31 -8.47
C ALA A 1021 -11.55 61.41 -9.23
N GLN A 1022 -10.54 61.00 -9.99
CA GLN A 1022 -9.98 61.61 -11.21
C GLN A 1022 -8.92 60.68 -11.78
#